data_AF-A0A5E6VN84-F1
#
_entry.id   AF-A0A5E6VN84-F1
#
_cell.length_a   1.000
_cell.length_b   1.000
_cell.length_c   1.000
_cell.angle_alpha   90.00
_cell.angle_beta   90.00
_cell.angle_gamma   90.00
#
_symmetry.space_group_name_H-M   'P 1'
#
loop_
_entity.id
_entity.type
_entity.pdbx_description
1 polymer ?
#
loop_
_entity_poly.entity_id
_entity_poly.type
_entity_poly.pdbx_seq_one_letter_code
_entity_poly.pdbx_strand_id
1 'polypeptide(L)'
;MTGKPPKVKPVPAPTKTPDFNVEGTHRLPSASSALPPPPIPRPLEPLHPYFGPDPVAVTPAIRVSVSPRSSTINDFAMHATTSSLADYWIPTPQSLDEADAHGIRLVKQRQYVAVADDHIVQVVLDARSGLFRATLASELDPSGPLMKWDSEGRFWIPLASDVTPPTDSISAQTAQLFRRMGRSVAQFSDVMVDRMLAVSGVNESLLRDVLVNDRPAPFLLEDTLRRFELDQKIQAQGRGTVAERFARFKDLEDAFESDCDEHTLRMRRVFPDLPKTAALAIWRNTGAAERLHMFNEPGMPQRVAKEALVALRDIRLARAAEGIYLEAISNPDSDRLVLHMLGNLANWPRQTRIEIRQGAMDGDVLGAIGDVWSPIRHVLIRQDDGYVIQNSDAQSPQGSKDLYSTLWRLLLPGDRQMLGVTDVGGAALQHLIHAQPLPPRQTVSELLGLAPLPVTVDPAAAQYRQTGPLRGGGDNNPRSTRSVADRVRDLYPHLPEEDVKTFITERLKSDPSGVLIRLEKEFATLRDELAIWTAEGVPPHSQAFEPEGAPAPAERRQARAQFSTKLQDIWQRKSVSKWEEGHYQFSHYVDFSGELPRLSTRFEYVTELILTANEPGARIGAFLDSFPNIQCLGIVGIEMEEFASGIFQMRQLSELTLDGCSLKLSEVTVEGLSRIETLTRLNLSNNPLTVAPQVGYMTGLTDLMVYKTNLSSLPSGVDRLRKLQVMALHDNNFSDVGDELFEIPDTQDLFIGLLGNPLSDVSRQRINQYLEHSSLDRKVEIQTEDAVSESDSDSQSSESGFSTGSDSD
;
A
#
# COMPACT_ATOMS: atom_id res chain seq x y z
N MET A 1 -38.76 -46.59 -16.42
CA MET A 1 -38.95 -47.12 -15.04
C MET A 1 -38.16 -46.25 -14.08
N THR A 2 -38.81 -45.65 -13.10
CA THR A 2 -38.22 -44.64 -12.21
C THR A 2 -38.08 -45.18 -10.78
N GLY A 3 -36.85 -45.42 -10.32
CA GLY A 3 -36.56 -45.88 -8.96
C GLY A 3 -35.57 -44.96 -8.26
N LYS A 4 -35.93 -44.42 -7.09
CA LYS A 4 -35.05 -43.58 -6.26
C LYS A 4 -33.99 -44.46 -5.57
N PRO A 5 -32.73 -43.99 -5.40
CA PRO A 5 -31.76 -44.65 -4.55
C PRO A 5 -32.08 -44.44 -3.04
N PRO A 6 -31.76 -45.40 -2.16
CA PRO A 6 -32.03 -45.31 -0.72
C PRO A 6 -30.94 -44.54 0.06
N LYS A 7 -31.31 -44.03 1.24
CA LYS A 7 -30.40 -43.38 2.20
C LYS A 7 -29.59 -44.41 3.00
N VAL A 8 -28.32 -44.12 3.27
CA VAL A 8 -27.51 -44.83 4.30
C VAL A 8 -26.76 -43.80 5.16
N LYS A 9 -26.67 -44.07 6.48
CA LYS A 9 -25.97 -43.27 7.51
C LYS A 9 -24.55 -43.84 7.78
N PRO A 10 -23.65 -43.12 8.48
CA PRO A 10 -22.21 -43.16 8.18
C PRO A 10 -21.31 -43.97 9.14
N VAL A 11 -20.00 -44.03 8.82
CA VAL A 11 -18.82 -44.45 9.63
C VAL A 11 -18.67 -45.98 9.77
N PRO A 12 -17.51 -46.59 9.39
CA PRO A 12 -16.26 -46.48 10.17
C PRO A 12 -14.92 -46.38 9.40
N ALA A 13 -13.89 -45.96 10.12
CA ALA A 13 -12.48 -45.99 9.70
C ALA A 13 -11.73 -47.18 10.32
N PRO A 14 -10.87 -47.86 9.54
CA PRO A 14 -9.74 -48.66 10.03
C PRO A 14 -8.44 -48.34 9.23
N THR A 15 -7.19 -48.67 9.59
CA THR A 15 -6.59 -49.29 10.79
C THR A 15 -5.07 -49.01 10.82
N LYS A 16 -4.56 -48.66 12.01
CA LYS A 16 -3.42 -49.25 12.75
C LYS A 16 -2.23 -49.94 12.03
N THR A 17 -1.04 -49.43 12.34
CA THR A 17 0.13 -50.07 13.02
C THR A 17 0.23 -51.61 13.10
N PRO A 18 1.47 -52.11 12.97
CA PRO A 18 2.20 -52.76 14.09
C PRO A 18 3.64 -52.17 14.23
N ASP A 19 4.51 -52.43 15.21
CA ASP A 19 4.52 -53.03 16.57
C ASP A 19 5.96 -52.77 17.16
N PHE A 20 6.42 -53.11 18.39
CA PHE A 20 5.91 -53.89 19.52
C PHE A 20 6.67 -53.53 20.84
N ASN A 21 6.00 -53.57 22.00
CA ASN A 21 6.33 -54.33 23.25
C ASN A 21 7.73 -54.22 23.98
N VAL A 22 7.89 -54.48 25.29
CA VAL A 22 7.04 -55.10 26.36
C VAL A 22 7.16 -54.35 27.71
N GLU A 23 6.17 -54.54 28.59
CA GLU A 23 6.15 -54.32 30.06
C GLU A 23 7.32 -55.04 30.81
N GLY A 24 7.69 -54.81 32.09
CA GLY A 24 7.08 -54.09 33.22
C GLY A 24 6.91 -55.02 34.44
N THR A 25 7.45 -54.72 35.64
CA THR A 25 6.98 -55.22 36.97
C THR A 25 7.78 -54.75 38.20
N HIS A 26 7.11 -54.81 39.38
CA HIS A 26 7.59 -54.82 40.78
C HIS A 26 7.78 -53.51 41.59
N ARG A 27 7.44 -53.64 42.89
CA ARG A 27 7.35 -52.58 43.93
C ARG A 27 8.61 -52.54 44.82
N LEU A 28 8.88 -51.33 45.34
CA LEU A 28 9.60 -50.86 46.55
C LEU A 28 9.94 -51.89 47.68
N PRO A 29 10.90 -51.61 48.61
CA PRO A 29 11.62 -50.33 48.88
C PRO A 29 13.16 -50.42 49.08
N SER A 30 13.89 -49.28 49.21
CA SER A 30 14.92 -49.00 50.26
C SER A 30 15.75 -47.70 50.09
N ALA A 31 15.92 -46.99 51.21
CA ALA A 31 16.92 -45.99 51.65
C ALA A 31 17.90 -45.23 50.70
N SER A 32 18.02 -43.92 50.99
CA SER A 32 19.21 -43.03 50.94
C SER A 32 20.02 -42.84 49.64
N SER A 33 19.99 -41.64 49.05
CA SER A 33 20.93 -40.55 49.41
C SER A 33 20.73 -39.27 48.56
N ALA A 34 20.94 -38.12 49.21
CA ALA A 34 21.04 -36.72 48.76
C ALA A 34 20.98 -36.35 47.25
N LEU A 35 20.07 -35.42 46.93
CA LEU A 35 20.18 -34.43 45.84
C LEU A 35 19.79 -33.03 46.38
N PRO A 36 20.47 -31.93 45.97
CA PRO A 36 20.24 -30.59 46.52
C PRO A 36 19.07 -29.83 45.84
N PRO A 37 18.48 -28.84 46.52
CA PRO A 37 17.35 -28.06 46.00
C PRO A 37 17.76 -26.93 45.03
N PRO A 38 16.84 -26.44 44.17
CA PRO A 38 17.04 -25.29 43.30
C PRO A 38 17.05 -23.96 44.08
N PRO A 39 17.65 -22.88 43.54
CA PRO A 39 17.86 -21.63 44.26
C PRO A 39 16.58 -20.78 44.40
N ILE A 40 16.45 -20.14 45.56
CA ILE A 40 15.39 -19.17 45.91
C ILE A 40 15.83 -17.77 45.45
N PRO A 41 14.93 -16.94 44.87
CA PRO A 41 15.25 -15.56 44.48
C PRO A 41 15.45 -14.66 45.72
N ARG A 42 16.43 -13.75 45.66
CA ARG A 42 16.63 -12.70 46.67
C ARG A 42 16.16 -11.34 46.14
N PRO A 43 15.48 -10.51 46.96
CA PRO A 43 15.12 -9.14 46.61
C PRO A 43 16.25 -8.16 46.99
N LEU A 44 16.38 -7.07 46.23
CA LEU A 44 17.06 -5.84 46.66
C LEU A 44 16.30 -4.61 46.14
N GLU A 45 16.30 -3.57 46.98
CA GLU A 45 15.47 -2.36 46.90
C GLU A 45 16.17 -1.18 46.18
N PRO A 46 15.52 -0.01 45.99
CA PRO A 46 15.84 0.89 44.88
C PRO A 46 16.89 1.97 45.21
N LEU A 47 17.43 2.60 44.16
CA LEU A 47 18.10 3.88 44.25
C LEU A 47 17.57 4.87 43.19
N HIS A 48 17.27 6.08 43.65
CA HIS A 48 16.73 7.20 42.88
C HIS A 48 17.82 7.95 42.07
N PRO A 49 17.44 8.82 41.11
CA PRO A 49 18.36 9.34 40.10
C PRO A 49 19.26 10.48 40.61
N TYR A 50 20.42 10.63 39.97
CA TYR A 50 21.22 11.85 40.01
C TYR A 50 21.44 12.36 38.58
N PHE A 51 20.84 13.50 38.26
CA PHE A 51 21.23 14.32 37.12
C PHE A 51 22.40 15.21 37.54
N GLY A 52 23.51 15.13 36.80
CA GLY A 52 24.63 16.07 36.86
C GLY A 52 24.93 16.57 35.45
N PRO A 53 24.90 17.88 35.17
CA PRO A 53 25.23 18.42 33.86
C PRO A 53 26.73 18.69 33.74
N ASP A 54 27.30 18.53 32.54
CA ASP A 54 28.35 19.41 32.03
C ASP A 54 28.58 19.17 30.51
N PRO A 55 29.27 20.07 29.76
CA PRO A 55 28.75 20.54 28.48
C PRO A 55 29.73 20.27 27.32
N VAL A 56 29.96 21.26 26.43
CA VAL A 56 30.82 21.23 25.21
C VAL A 56 30.10 20.63 23.98
N ALA A 57 29.98 21.32 22.84
CA ALA A 57 30.22 22.75 22.55
C ALA A 57 29.32 23.24 21.40
N VAL A 58 28.96 24.52 21.45
CA VAL A 58 28.36 25.25 20.32
C VAL A 58 29.47 26.01 19.60
N THR A 59 29.57 25.83 18.28
CA THR A 59 30.26 26.75 17.36
C THR A 59 29.39 27.00 16.13
N PRO A 60 29.52 28.17 15.46
CA PRO A 60 28.34 28.99 15.20
C PRO A 60 27.70 28.80 13.82
N ALA A 61 26.41 29.07 13.75
CA ALA A 61 25.68 29.27 12.50
C ALA A 61 26.23 30.50 11.75
N ILE A 62 26.56 30.31 10.47
CA ILE A 62 26.82 31.43 9.55
C ILE A 62 25.50 32.17 9.32
N ARG A 63 25.43 33.42 9.78
CA ARG A 63 24.33 34.33 9.48
C ARG A 63 24.51 34.92 8.09
N VAL A 64 23.52 34.76 7.22
CA VAL A 64 23.24 35.76 6.16
C VAL A 64 21.96 36.50 6.57
N SER A 65 22.14 37.66 7.19
CA SER A 65 21.06 38.59 7.47
C SER A 65 20.99 39.64 6.37
N VAL A 66 19.87 39.72 5.64
CA VAL A 66 19.50 40.92 4.89
C VAL A 66 18.34 41.57 5.63
N SER A 67 18.54 42.82 6.05
CA SER A 67 17.63 43.54 6.93
C SER A 67 16.34 43.99 6.23
N PRO A 68 15.22 44.12 6.96
CA PRO A 68 13.94 44.53 6.38
C PRO A 68 13.89 46.03 6.10
N ARG A 69 13.18 46.40 5.02
CA ARG A 69 12.47 47.68 4.94
C ARG A 69 11.01 47.40 4.57
N SER A 70 10.11 48.01 5.33
CA SER A 70 8.66 47.81 5.26
C SER A 70 7.98 48.94 4.47
N SER A 71 6.64 48.89 4.37
CA SER A 71 5.68 49.76 3.66
C SER A 71 5.63 49.55 2.13
N THR A 72 4.46 49.43 1.48
CA THR A 72 3.02 49.61 1.85
C THR A 72 2.15 48.47 1.28
N ILE A 73 1.27 47.83 2.04
CA ILE A 73 -0.20 48.07 2.14
C ILE A 73 -1.00 47.95 0.81
N ASN A 74 -1.86 46.92 0.77
CA ASN A 74 -3.09 46.67 -0.01
C ASN A 74 -3.09 46.42 -1.53
N ASP A 75 -4.14 45.66 -1.91
CA ASP A 75 -4.73 45.38 -3.24
C ASP A 75 -3.83 44.60 -4.24
N PHE A 76 -4.04 43.31 -4.52
CA PHE A 76 -5.30 42.66 -4.91
C PHE A 76 -5.40 41.19 -4.41
N ALA A 77 -6.61 40.79 -4.03
CA ALA A 77 -7.00 39.38 -3.91
C ALA A 77 -7.68 38.88 -5.19
N MET A 78 -8.11 37.61 -5.16
CA MET A 78 -9.02 36.93 -6.08
C MET A 78 -8.34 36.29 -7.33
N HIS A 79 -8.77 35.12 -7.83
CA HIS A 79 -9.82 34.19 -7.35
C HIS A 79 -9.72 32.78 -7.97
N ALA A 80 -10.46 31.81 -7.42
CA ALA A 80 -11.26 30.88 -8.23
C ALA A 80 -12.73 31.28 -8.03
N THR A 81 -13.26 32.15 -8.88
CA THR A 81 -14.63 32.63 -8.79
C THR A 81 -15.55 31.64 -9.48
N THR A 82 -16.77 31.50 -8.97
CA THR A 82 -17.92 31.45 -9.87
C THR A 82 -17.87 32.71 -10.73
N SER A 83 -17.26 32.65 -11.93
CA SER A 83 -17.03 33.82 -12.77
C SER A 83 -18.35 34.57 -12.92
N SER A 84 -18.36 35.79 -12.38
CA SER A 84 -19.57 36.60 -12.37
C SER A 84 -19.91 36.95 -13.81
N LEU A 85 -21.20 37.19 -14.09
CA LEU A 85 -21.58 37.60 -15.45
C LEU A 85 -20.85 38.87 -15.90
N ALA A 86 -20.43 39.72 -14.95
CA ALA A 86 -19.64 40.92 -15.19
C ALA A 86 -18.26 40.65 -15.81
N ASP A 87 -17.66 39.49 -15.55
CA ASP A 87 -16.34 39.11 -16.10
C ASP A 87 -16.40 38.83 -17.62
N TYR A 88 -17.61 38.71 -18.19
CA TYR A 88 -17.87 38.53 -19.62
C TYR A 88 -18.49 39.77 -20.29
N TRP A 89 -18.66 40.87 -19.56
CA TRP A 89 -19.30 42.09 -20.08
C TRP A 89 -18.47 42.77 -21.17
N ILE A 90 -19.13 43.05 -22.29
CA ILE A 90 -18.62 43.87 -23.39
C ILE A 90 -19.48 45.14 -23.41
N PRO A 91 -18.91 46.36 -23.30
CA PRO A 91 -19.68 47.59 -23.37
C PRO A 91 -20.29 47.77 -24.76
N THR A 92 -21.55 48.18 -24.84
CA THR A 92 -22.32 48.21 -26.09
C THR A 92 -21.76 49.25 -27.09
N PRO A 93 -21.15 48.85 -28.23
CA PRO A 93 -20.72 49.82 -29.25
C PRO A 93 -21.93 50.50 -29.91
N GLN A 94 -21.78 51.80 -30.23
CA GLN A 94 -22.86 52.70 -30.67
C GLN A 94 -23.53 52.37 -32.03
N SER A 95 -23.12 51.31 -32.72
CA SER A 95 -23.81 50.78 -33.90
C SER A 95 -23.85 49.25 -33.85
N LEU A 96 -24.98 48.71 -33.40
CA LEU A 96 -25.29 47.29 -33.42
C LEU A 96 -26.68 47.08 -34.04
N ASP A 97 -26.78 46.07 -34.89
CA ASP A 97 -28.01 45.71 -35.59
C ASP A 97 -29.17 45.41 -34.63
N GLU A 98 -30.40 45.52 -35.13
CA GLU A 98 -31.63 45.27 -34.35
C GLU A 98 -31.64 43.85 -33.77
N ALA A 99 -32.04 43.74 -32.50
CA ALA A 99 -32.12 42.46 -31.81
C ALA A 99 -33.36 41.67 -32.23
N ASP A 100 -33.28 40.34 -32.15
CA ASP A 100 -34.43 39.47 -32.42
C ASP A 100 -35.47 39.49 -31.28
N ALA A 101 -36.56 38.73 -31.46
CA ALA A 101 -37.65 38.63 -30.49
C ALA A 101 -37.27 38.03 -29.12
N HIS A 102 -36.04 37.52 -28.96
CA HIS A 102 -35.47 37.00 -27.72
C HIS A 102 -34.28 37.84 -27.23
N GLY A 103 -34.09 39.05 -27.77
CA GLY A 103 -33.02 39.97 -27.42
C GLY A 103 -31.62 39.52 -27.85
N ILE A 104 -31.52 38.52 -28.74
CA ILE A 104 -30.24 38.05 -29.28
C ILE A 104 -29.88 38.91 -30.49
N ARG A 105 -28.63 39.41 -30.52
CA ARG A 105 -28.04 40.17 -31.62
C ARG A 105 -27.01 39.30 -32.33
N LEU A 106 -27.04 39.25 -33.66
CA LEU A 106 -26.10 38.44 -34.46
C LEU A 106 -25.09 39.35 -35.16
N VAL A 107 -23.82 39.30 -34.74
CA VAL A 107 -22.75 40.12 -35.32
C VAL A 107 -21.66 39.20 -35.86
N LYS A 108 -21.39 39.26 -37.17
CA LYS A 108 -20.40 38.40 -37.86
C LYS A 108 -20.53 36.91 -37.49
N GLN A 109 -21.77 36.39 -37.53
CA GLN A 109 -22.15 35.02 -37.15
C GLN A 109 -21.95 34.62 -35.68
N ARG A 110 -21.61 35.55 -34.78
CA ARG A 110 -21.58 35.33 -33.33
C ARG A 110 -22.81 35.94 -32.66
N GLN A 111 -23.35 35.25 -31.66
CA GLN A 111 -24.54 35.68 -30.92
C GLN A 111 -24.15 36.44 -29.65
N TYR A 112 -24.81 37.56 -29.43
CA TYR A 112 -24.63 38.44 -28.27
C TYR A 112 -25.97 38.74 -27.62
N VAL A 113 -25.98 38.85 -26.30
CA VAL A 113 -27.19 39.12 -25.51
C VAL A 113 -26.99 40.30 -24.57
N ALA A 114 -28.02 41.13 -24.41
CA ALA A 114 -28.03 42.21 -23.44
C ALA A 114 -28.19 41.66 -22.01
N VAL A 115 -27.35 42.14 -21.11
CA VAL A 115 -27.33 41.74 -19.68
C VAL A 115 -27.50 42.93 -18.74
N ALA A 116 -27.28 44.15 -19.24
CA ALA A 116 -27.63 45.43 -18.64
C ALA A 116 -27.80 46.47 -19.77
N ASP A 117 -28.32 47.67 -19.49
CA ASP A 117 -28.60 48.70 -20.51
C ASP A 117 -27.38 49.04 -21.40
N ASP A 118 -26.18 49.07 -20.82
CA ASP A 118 -24.91 49.41 -21.51
C ASP A 118 -23.95 48.22 -21.71
N HIS A 119 -24.37 46.98 -21.42
CA HIS A 119 -23.50 45.79 -21.50
C HIS A 119 -24.13 44.59 -22.20
N ILE A 120 -23.35 43.96 -23.08
CA ILE A 120 -23.69 42.71 -23.79
C ILE A 120 -22.67 41.60 -23.48
N VAL A 121 -23.05 40.34 -23.65
CA VAL A 121 -22.20 39.16 -23.45
C VAL A 121 -22.29 38.26 -24.69
N GLN A 122 -21.18 37.66 -25.14
CA GLN A 122 -21.20 36.66 -26.21
C GLN A 122 -21.74 35.34 -25.65
N VAL A 123 -22.66 34.68 -26.37
CA VAL A 123 -23.22 33.40 -25.98
C VAL A 123 -23.13 32.35 -27.08
N VAL A 124 -23.07 31.08 -26.67
CA VAL A 124 -23.12 29.89 -27.52
C VAL A 124 -24.11 28.90 -26.93
N LEU A 125 -24.85 28.18 -27.77
CA LEU A 125 -25.79 27.14 -27.32
C LEU A 125 -25.03 25.91 -26.80
N ASP A 126 -25.19 25.56 -25.53
CA ASP A 126 -24.61 24.37 -24.93
C ASP A 126 -25.43 23.12 -25.31
N ALA A 127 -24.85 22.28 -26.16
CA ALA A 127 -25.49 21.10 -26.71
C ALA A 127 -25.95 20.05 -25.67
N ARG A 128 -25.46 20.11 -24.42
CA ARG A 128 -25.87 19.20 -23.34
C ARG A 128 -27.08 19.70 -22.55
N SER A 129 -27.22 21.01 -22.40
CA SER A 129 -28.27 21.63 -21.59
C SER A 129 -29.40 22.25 -22.42
N GLY A 130 -29.16 22.52 -23.71
CA GLY A 130 -30.12 23.20 -24.58
C GLY A 130 -30.29 24.69 -24.25
N LEU A 131 -29.44 25.24 -23.37
CA LEU A 131 -29.45 26.64 -22.94
C LEU A 131 -28.21 27.36 -23.47
N PHE A 132 -28.27 28.69 -23.50
CA PHE A 132 -27.13 29.52 -23.89
C PHE A 132 -26.12 29.62 -22.76
N ARG A 133 -24.83 29.64 -23.09
CA ARG A 133 -23.72 29.80 -22.14
C ARG A 133 -22.90 31.02 -22.51
N ALA A 134 -22.54 31.84 -21.53
CA ALA A 134 -21.61 32.95 -21.71
C ALA A 134 -20.21 32.45 -22.10
N THR A 135 -19.51 33.17 -22.97
CA THR A 135 -18.18 32.81 -23.46
C THR A 135 -17.37 34.05 -23.80
N LEU A 136 -16.04 33.97 -23.69
CA LEU A 136 -15.14 35.01 -24.19
C LEU A 136 -14.80 34.77 -25.67
N ALA A 137 -14.53 35.85 -26.41
CA ALA A 137 -14.28 35.78 -27.85
C ALA A 137 -13.03 34.97 -28.26
N SER A 138 -12.14 34.69 -27.29
CA SER A 138 -10.89 33.93 -27.37
C SER A 138 -10.99 32.47 -26.88
N GLU A 139 -12.14 32.05 -26.34
CA GLU A 139 -12.34 30.70 -25.82
C GLU A 139 -12.80 29.74 -26.93
N LEU A 140 -12.22 28.53 -26.95
CA LEU A 140 -12.63 27.47 -27.87
C LEU A 140 -13.84 26.70 -27.31
N ASP A 141 -13.81 26.42 -26.01
CA ASP A 141 -14.91 25.84 -25.23
C ASP A 141 -15.47 26.90 -24.27
N PRO A 142 -16.80 27.13 -24.23
CA PRO A 142 -17.41 28.22 -23.45
C PRO A 142 -17.31 27.96 -21.94
N SER A 143 -16.60 28.81 -21.20
CA SER A 143 -16.32 28.61 -19.76
C SER A 143 -17.36 29.24 -18.82
N GLY A 144 -18.19 30.15 -19.33
CA GLY A 144 -19.07 30.98 -18.52
C GLY A 144 -20.34 30.31 -17.97
N PRO A 145 -21.14 31.07 -17.19
CA PRO A 145 -22.42 30.59 -16.67
C PRO A 145 -23.42 30.28 -17.79
N LEU A 146 -24.33 29.34 -17.50
CA LEU A 146 -25.55 29.16 -18.30
C LEU A 146 -26.44 30.39 -18.13
N MET A 147 -27.21 30.72 -19.16
CA MET A 147 -27.97 31.96 -19.29
C MET A 147 -29.44 31.66 -19.58
N LYS A 148 -30.33 32.45 -19.00
CA LYS A 148 -31.78 32.38 -19.21
C LYS A 148 -32.35 33.77 -19.49
N TRP A 149 -33.31 33.85 -20.41
CA TRP A 149 -34.08 35.07 -20.66
C TRP A 149 -34.95 35.39 -19.44
N ASP A 150 -34.90 36.65 -18.97
CA ASP A 150 -35.67 37.09 -17.81
C ASP A 150 -37.19 37.14 -18.09
N SER A 151 -38.00 37.00 -17.04
CA SER A 151 -39.46 37.02 -17.09
C SER A 151 -40.06 38.35 -17.56
N GLU A 152 -39.33 39.47 -17.47
CA GLU A 152 -39.76 40.75 -18.05
C GLU A 152 -39.32 40.94 -19.51
N GLY A 153 -38.54 40.02 -20.06
CA GLY A 153 -38.16 40.01 -21.48
C GLY A 153 -37.22 41.14 -21.91
N ARG A 154 -36.37 41.64 -21.01
CA ARG A 154 -35.44 42.76 -21.26
C ARG A 154 -33.96 42.37 -21.27
N PHE A 155 -33.55 41.42 -20.43
CA PHE A 155 -32.16 41.02 -20.26
C PHE A 155 -32.00 39.50 -20.12
N TRP A 156 -30.80 38.99 -20.39
CA TRP A 156 -30.39 37.63 -20.07
C TRP A 156 -29.68 37.60 -18.71
N ILE A 157 -30.11 36.70 -17.82
CA ILE A 157 -29.58 36.53 -16.47
C ILE A 157 -28.88 35.17 -16.32
N PRO A 158 -27.87 35.04 -15.43
CA PRO A 158 -27.18 33.78 -15.26
C PRO A 158 -28.07 32.81 -14.49
N LEU A 159 -28.18 31.58 -15.00
CA LEU A 159 -28.79 30.47 -14.30
C LEU A 159 -27.91 30.15 -13.09
N ALA A 160 -28.33 30.61 -11.91
CA ALA A 160 -27.69 30.25 -10.66
C ALA A 160 -27.58 28.72 -10.62
N SER A 161 -26.36 28.21 -10.47
CA SER A 161 -26.18 26.77 -10.30
C SER A 161 -26.86 26.39 -9.00
N ASP A 162 -27.85 25.49 -9.08
CA ASP A 162 -28.45 24.83 -7.92
C ASP A 162 -27.41 23.91 -7.27
N VAL A 163 -26.42 24.56 -6.64
CA VAL A 163 -25.82 24.05 -5.42
C VAL A 163 -26.99 23.94 -4.46
N THR A 164 -27.58 22.75 -4.38
CA THR A 164 -28.24 22.34 -3.15
C THR A 164 -27.26 22.68 -2.03
N PRO A 165 -27.63 23.53 -1.06
CA PRO A 165 -26.67 24.02 -0.09
C PRO A 165 -25.96 22.84 0.56
N PRO A 166 -24.66 22.97 0.90
CA PRO A 166 -23.96 21.89 1.55
C PRO A 166 -24.79 21.47 2.77
N THR A 167 -24.98 20.17 2.91
CA THR A 167 -25.54 19.58 4.13
C THR A 167 -24.51 19.70 5.25
N ASP A 168 -24.24 20.94 5.66
CA ASP A 168 -23.28 21.34 6.68
C ASP A 168 -23.77 21.04 8.10
N SER A 169 -25.04 20.64 8.27
CA SER A 169 -25.46 20.10 9.55
C SER A 169 -24.80 18.74 9.80
N ILE A 170 -24.22 18.61 11.00
CA ILE A 170 -23.70 17.34 11.53
C ILE A 170 -24.77 16.25 11.42
N SER A 171 -26.05 16.59 11.65
CA SER A 171 -27.20 15.69 11.49
C SER A 171 -27.29 15.09 10.07
N ALA A 172 -27.12 15.87 9.01
CA ALA A 172 -27.22 15.37 7.63
C ALA A 172 -26.01 14.51 7.21
N GLN A 173 -24.79 14.89 7.62
CA GLN A 173 -23.59 14.05 7.46
C GLN A 173 -23.75 12.73 8.22
N THR A 174 -24.22 12.78 9.47
CA THR A 174 -24.44 11.59 10.30
C THR A 174 -25.54 10.70 9.71
N ALA A 175 -26.58 11.31 9.13
CA ALA A 175 -27.61 10.61 8.38
C ALA A 175 -27.09 9.92 7.11
N GLN A 176 -26.02 10.41 6.49
CA GLN A 176 -25.35 9.72 5.39
C GLN A 176 -24.52 8.53 5.91
N LEU A 177 -23.78 8.71 7.01
CA LEU A 177 -22.94 7.66 7.60
C LEU A 177 -23.78 6.46 8.08
N PHE A 178 -24.89 6.70 8.76
CA PHE A 178 -25.77 5.64 9.25
C PHE A 178 -26.45 4.90 8.09
N ARG A 179 -26.86 5.62 7.02
CA ARG A 179 -27.36 4.99 5.78
C ARG A 179 -26.32 4.05 5.17
N ARG A 180 -25.03 4.42 5.14
CA ARG A 180 -23.94 3.54 4.67
C ARG A 180 -23.75 2.30 5.57
N MET A 181 -24.05 2.39 6.87
CA MET A 181 -24.11 1.25 7.79
C MET A 181 -25.40 0.42 7.68
N GLY A 182 -26.29 0.71 6.72
CA GLY A 182 -27.59 0.04 6.57
C GLY A 182 -28.61 0.38 7.65
N ARG A 183 -28.40 1.46 8.43
CA ARG A 183 -29.24 1.88 9.56
C ARG A 183 -30.01 3.16 9.23
N SER A 184 -31.20 3.31 9.81
CA SER A 184 -32.05 4.48 9.57
C SER A 184 -31.99 5.47 10.74
N VAL A 185 -31.60 6.72 10.47
CA VAL A 185 -31.54 7.79 11.49
C VAL A 185 -32.93 8.25 11.93
N ALA A 186 -33.96 8.00 11.12
CA ALA A 186 -35.35 8.34 11.47
C ALA A 186 -35.90 7.58 12.71
N GLN A 187 -35.13 6.63 13.27
CA GLN A 187 -35.42 5.94 14.53
C GLN A 187 -34.92 6.70 15.78
N PHE A 188 -34.11 7.75 15.59
CA PHE A 188 -33.47 8.53 16.64
C PHE A 188 -33.75 10.03 16.49
N SER A 189 -33.84 10.75 17.61
CA SER A 189 -33.88 12.23 17.60
C SER A 189 -32.46 12.79 17.44
N ASP A 190 -32.32 14.03 16.93
CA ASP A 190 -31.01 14.67 16.76
C ASP A 190 -30.21 14.72 18.08
N VAL A 191 -30.87 15.03 19.20
CA VAL A 191 -30.28 14.99 20.56
C VAL A 191 -29.70 13.61 20.88
N MET A 192 -30.31 12.54 20.40
CA MET A 192 -29.83 11.18 20.61
C MET A 192 -28.60 10.86 19.74
N VAL A 193 -28.59 11.38 18.51
CA VAL A 193 -27.46 11.27 17.58
C VAL A 193 -26.23 12.00 18.14
N ASP A 194 -26.40 13.23 18.63
CA ASP A 194 -25.32 14.00 19.26
C ASP A 194 -24.73 13.26 20.48
N ARG A 195 -25.59 12.62 21.30
CA ARG A 195 -25.15 11.78 22.42
C ARG A 195 -24.35 10.56 21.95
N MET A 196 -24.78 9.87 20.89
CA MET A 196 -24.05 8.72 20.33
C MET A 196 -22.67 9.13 19.80
N LEU A 197 -22.57 10.27 19.13
CA LEU A 197 -21.30 10.85 18.67
C LEU A 197 -20.38 11.18 19.86
N ALA A 198 -20.90 11.87 20.87
CA ALA A 198 -20.13 12.23 22.08
C ALA A 198 -19.65 10.98 22.88
N VAL A 199 -20.50 9.98 23.06
CA VAL A 199 -20.18 8.70 23.74
C VAL A 199 -19.09 7.93 22.98
N SER A 200 -19.23 7.82 21.66
CA SER A 200 -18.24 7.15 20.80
C SER A 200 -16.97 7.98 20.57
N GLY A 201 -16.96 9.26 20.97
CA GLY A 201 -15.83 10.17 20.77
C GLY A 201 -15.68 10.69 19.33
N VAL A 202 -16.65 10.40 18.46
CA VAL A 202 -16.63 10.86 17.06
C VAL A 202 -17.03 12.34 17.00
N ASN A 203 -16.13 13.16 16.46
CA ASN A 203 -16.36 14.59 16.22
C ASN A 203 -16.66 14.86 14.73
N GLU A 204 -17.06 16.09 14.42
CA GLU A 204 -17.38 16.52 13.05
C GLU A 204 -16.22 16.28 12.06
N SER A 205 -14.96 16.52 12.47
CA SER A 205 -13.81 16.32 11.59
C SER A 205 -13.57 14.85 11.23
N LEU A 206 -13.71 13.92 12.18
CA LEU A 206 -13.68 12.47 11.92
C LEU A 206 -14.87 12.03 11.07
N LEU A 207 -16.08 12.56 11.35
CA LEU A 207 -17.28 12.25 10.57
C LEU A 207 -17.12 12.69 9.09
N ARG A 208 -16.60 13.91 8.86
CA ARG A 208 -16.31 14.45 7.53
C ARG A 208 -15.23 13.63 6.82
N ASP A 209 -14.11 13.28 7.47
CA ASP A 209 -13.06 12.42 6.88
C ASP A 209 -13.61 11.04 6.47
N VAL A 210 -14.41 10.40 7.33
CA VAL A 210 -14.99 9.07 7.10
C VAL A 210 -15.99 9.05 5.92
N LEU A 211 -16.65 10.19 5.64
CA LEU A 211 -17.56 10.36 4.51
C LEU A 211 -16.84 10.78 3.23
N VAL A 212 -15.95 11.77 3.29
CA VAL A 212 -15.22 12.31 2.13
C VAL A 212 -14.25 11.29 1.55
N ASN A 213 -13.54 10.53 2.41
CA ASN A 213 -12.54 9.55 1.97
C ASN A 213 -13.09 8.11 1.87
N ASP A 214 -14.41 7.94 1.99
CA ASP A 214 -15.14 6.66 1.97
C ASP A 214 -14.51 5.55 2.86
N ARG A 215 -14.11 5.92 4.08
CA ARG A 215 -13.50 4.98 5.05
C ARG A 215 -14.57 4.11 5.73
N PRO A 216 -14.23 2.92 6.27
CA PRO A 216 -15.11 2.19 7.18
C PRO A 216 -15.56 3.06 8.37
N ALA A 217 -16.76 2.80 8.91
CA ALA A 217 -17.22 3.49 10.12
C ALA A 217 -16.31 3.16 11.33
N PRO A 218 -16.05 4.09 12.26
CA PRO A 218 -15.31 3.82 13.49
C PRO A 218 -16.02 2.73 14.31
N PHE A 219 -15.27 1.70 14.74
CA PHE A 219 -15.85 0.54 15.44
C PHE A 219 -16.61 0.93 16.70
N LEU A 220 -16.15 1.98 17.41
CA LEU A 220 -16.77 2.43 18.65
C LEU A 220 -18.11 3.12 18.39
N LEU A 221 -18.28 3.80 17.25
CA LEU A 221 -19.57 4.33 16.82
C LEU A 221 -20.52 3.19 16.42
N GLU A 222 -20.04 2.20 15.67
CA GLU A 222 -20.83 1.01 15.29
C GLU A 222 -21.32 0.25 16.54
N ASP A 223 -20.47 0.09 17.55
CA ASP A 223 -20.76 -0.58 18.81
C ASP A 223 -21.71 0.21 19.72
N THR A 224 -21.44 1.51 19.90
CA THR A 224 -22.33 2.42 20.63
C THR A 224 -23.73 2.44 19.99
N LEU A 225 -23.84 2.55 18.66
CA LEU A 225 -25.13 2.54 17.96
C LEU A 225 -25.92 1.25 18.19
N ARG A 226 -25.25 0.09 18.09
CA ARG A 226 -25.86 -1.22 18.36
C ARG A 226 -26.48 -1.28 19.75
N ARG A 227 -25.82 -0.70 20.75
CA ARG A 227 -26.24 -0.71 22.16
C ARG A 227 -27.36 0.29 22.45
N PHE A 228 -27.33 1.48 21.83
CA PHE A 228 -28.47 2.41 21.87
C PHE A 228 -29.72 1.84 21.18
N GLU A 229 -29.59 1.16 20.05
CA GLU A 229 -30.70 0.42 19.44
C GLU A 229 -31.24 -0.70 20.34
N LEU A 230 -30.36 -1.41 21.05
CA LEU A 230 -30.75 -2.51 21.93
C LEU A 230 -31.56 -1.98 23.14
N ASP A 231 -31.09 -0.91 23.77
CA ASP A 231 -31.82 -0.26 24.87
C ASP A 231 -33.19 0.25 24.40
N GLN A 232 -33.25 0.95 23.26
CA GLN A 232 -34.51 1.41 22.67
C GLN A 232 -35.48 0.25 22.38
N LYS A 233 -34.99 -0.89 21.87
CA LYS A 233 -35.79 -2.11 21.64
C LYS A 233 -36.31 -2.72 22.95
N ILE A 234 -35.53 -2.67 24.03
CA ILE A 234 -35.93 -3.17 25.36
C ILE A 234 -36.94 -2.22 26.02
N GLN A 235 -36.74 -0.90 25.93
CA GLN A 235 -37.69 0.11 26.38
C GLN A 235 -39.04 -0.03 25.65
N ALA A 236 -39.03 -0.15 24.32
CA ALA A 236 -40.24 -0.27 23.49
C ALA A 236 -41.07 -1.54 23.80
N GLN A 237 -40.47 -2.58 24.38
CA GLN A 237 -41.20 -3.78 24.82
C GLN A 237 -41.99 -3.56 26.12
N GLY A 238 -41.73 -2.48 26.88
CA GLY A 238 -42.57 -2.00 27.98
C GLY A 238 -42.81 -2.99 29.13
N ARG A 239 -41.98 -4.03 29.28
CA ARG A 239 -42.20 -5.14 30.21
C ARG A 239 -40.97 -5.42 31.08
N GLY A 240 -41.17 -5.32 32.38
CA GLY A 240 -40.28 -5.78 33.44
C GLY A 240 -39.73 -4.68 34.34
N THR A 241 -39.22 -5.05 35.51
CA THR A 241 -38.50 -4.12 36.40
C THR A 241 -37.17 -3.67 35.80
N VAL A 242 -36.53 -2.63 36.38
CA VAL A 242 -35.20 -2.17 35.93
C VAL A 242 -34.16 -3.30 35.92
N ALA A 243 -34.18 -4.18 36.91
CA ALA A 243 -33.30 -5.36 36.98
C ALA A 243 -33.59 -6.37 35.85
N GLU A 244 -34.86 -6.58 35.48
CA GLU A 244 -35.21 -7.42 34.33
C GLU A 244 -34.82 -6.77 33.00
N ARG A 245 -34.94 -5.45 32.85
CA ARG A 245 -34.43 -4.73 31.66
C ARG A 245 -32.91 -4.90 31.54
N PHE A 246 -32.18 -4.75 32.65
CA PHE A 246 -30.72 -4.96 32.70
C PHE A 246 -30.32 -6.40 32.38
N ALA A 247 -30.98 -7.40 32.98
CA ALA A 247 -30.72 -8.81 32.67
C ALA A 247 -30.95 -9.11 31.18
N ARG A 248 -32.08 -8.66 30.61
CA ARG A 248 -32.41 -8.87 29.19
C ARG A 248 -31.48 -8.11 28.24
N PHE A 249 -30.97 -6.95 28.63
CA PHE A 249 -29.92 -6.24 27.91
C PHE A 249 -28.64 -7.07 27.90
N LYS A 250 -28.20 -7.54 29.06
CA LYS A 250 -27.00 -8.37 29.22
C LYS A 250 -27.09 -9.69 28.43
N ASP A 251 -28.19 -10.42 28.53
CA ASP A 251 -28.39 -11.68 27.80
C ASP A 251 -28.26 -11.49 26.27
N LEU A 252 -28.76 -10.36 25.74
CA LEU A 252 -28.67 -10.04 24.31
C LEU A 252 -27.29 -9.53 23.88
N GLU A 253 -26.56 -8.85 24.77
CA GLU A 253 -25.14 -8.56 24.55
C GLU A 253 -24.31 -9.85 24.53
N ASP A 254 -24.44 -10.70 25.54
CA ASP A 254 -23.69 -11.96 25.67
C ASP A 254 -23.99 -12.91 24.47
N ALA A 255 -25.23 -12.91 23.97
CA ALA A 255 -25.60 -13.61 22.74
C ALA A 255 -24.94 -13.01 21.47
N PHE A 256 -24.87 -11.67 21.34
CA PHE A 256 -24.19 -11.02 20.22
C PHE A 256 -22.66 -11.25 20.25
N GLU A 257 -22.07 -11.22 21.44
CA GLU A 257 -20.63 -11.38 21.63
C GLU A 257 -20.17 -12.82 21.49
N SER A 258 -21.01 -13.82 21.82
CA SER A 258 -20.68 -15.25 21.66
C SER A 258 -20.71 -15.73 20.20
N ASP A 259 -21.55 -15.13 19.34
CA ASP A 259 -21.54 -15.33 17.89
C ASP A 259 -20.29 -14.68 17.26
N CYS A 260 -19.11 -15.28 17.37
CA CYS A 260 -17.88 -14.69 16.84
C CYS A 260 -16.99 -15.68 16.07
N ASP A 261 -16.16 -15.14 15.18
CA ASP A 261 -15.27 -15.92 14.33
C ASP A 261 -14.01 -16.38 15.08
N GLU A 262 -13.28 -17.34 14.50
CA GLU A 262 -12.08 -17.91 15.13
C GLU A 262 -11.01 -16.85 15.41
N HIS A 263 -10.94 -15.81 14.58
CA HIS A 263 -9.98 -14.70 14.72
C HIS A 263 -10.30 -13.85 15.96
N THR A 264 -11.57 -13.48 16.16
CA THR A 264 -12.04 -12.83 17.40
C THR A 264 -11.78 -13.71 18.62
N LEU A 265 -12.11 -15.00 18.56
CA LEU A 265 -11.84 -15.95 19.65
C LEU A 265 -10.35 -16.02 19.99
N ARG A 266 -9.46 -15.97 18.99
CA ARG A 266 -8.00 -16.01 19.23
C ARG A 266 -7.49 -14.73 19.90
N MET A 267 -7.96 -13.55 19.50
CA MET A 267 -7.63 -12.30 20.20
C MET A 267 -8.13 -12.35 21.66
N ARG A 268 -9.32 -12.90 21.90
CA ARG A 268 -9.92 -13.04 23.24
C ARG A 268 -9.20 -13.99 24.19
N ARG A 269 -8.42 -14.95 23.69
CA ARG A 269 -7.54 -15.77 24.54
C ARG A 269 -6.48 -14.94 25.26
N VAL A 270 -6.08 -13.80 24.69
CA VAL A 270 -5.12 -12.85 25.26
C VAL A 270 -5.82 -11.64 25.90
N PHE A 271 -6.95 -11.21 25.32
CA PHE A 271 -7.73 -10.04 25.75
C PHE A 271 -9.21 -10.42 25.97
N PRO A 272 -9.57 -11.07 27.10
CA PRO A 272 -10.91 -11.65 27.30
C PRO A 272 -12.06 -10.67 27.11
N ASP A 273 -11.90 -9.44 27.60
CA ASP A 273 -12.94 -8.40 27.57
C ASP A 273 -13.07 -7.65 26.23
N LEU A 274 -12.34 -8.07 25.18
CA LEU A 274 -12.35 -7.40 23.88
C LEU A 274 -13.69 -7.66 23.13
N PRO A 275 -14.51 -6.64 22.84
CA PRO A 275 -15.76 -6.81 22.10
C PRO A 275 -15.54 -7.24 20.65
N LYS A 276 -16.51 -7.98 20.09
CA LYS A 276 -16.53 -8.49 18.71
C LYS A 276 -16.37 -7.36 17.69
N THR A 277 -17.01 -6.22 17.93
CA THR A 277 -16.90 -5.00 17.11
C THR A 277 -15.47 -4.50 16.99
N ALA A 278 -14.73 -4.45 18.12
CA ALA A 278 -13.32 -4.05 18.15
C ALA A 278 -12.40 -5.11 17.50
N ALA A 279 -12.59 -6.40 17.82
CA ALA A 279 -11.78 -7.48 17.27
C ALA A 279 -11.88 -7.57 15.73
N LEU A 280 -13.10 -7.47 15.18
CA LEU A 280 -13.33 -7.43 13.73
C LEU A 280 -12.68 -6.20 13.08
N ALA A 281 -12.70 -5.04 13.74
CA ALA A 281 -12.06 -3.83 13.24
C ALA A 281 -10.54 -3.92 13.23
N ILE A 282 -9.93 -4.51 14.26
CA ILE A 282 -8.49 -4.78 14.31
C ILE A 282 -8.10 -5.79 13.21
N TRP A 283 -8.85 -6.89 13.07
CA TRP A 283 -8.56 -7.94 12.08
C TRP A 283 -8.60 -7.45 10.63
N ARG A 284 -9.51 -6.53 10.29
CA ARG A 284 -9.56 -5.87 8.97
C ARG A 284 -8.22 -5.22 8.59
N ASN A 285 -7.49 -4.70 9.58
CA ASN A 285 -6.21 -3.98 9.39
C ASN A 285 -4.97 -4.85 9.65
N THR A 286 -5.13 -6.11 10.08
CA THR A 286 -4.01 -7.03 10.27
C THR A 286 -3.43 -7.47 8.93
N GLY A 287 -2.13 -7.27 8.72
CA GLY A 287 -1.44 -7.64 7.48
C GLY A 287 -1.24 -9.15 7.32
N ALA A 288 -0.94 -9.64 6.11
CA ALA A 288 -0.83 -11.07 5.82
C ALA A 288 0.21 -11.79 6.71
N ALA A 289 1.39 -11.18 6.91
CA ALA A 289 2.44 -11.71 7.79
C ALA A 289 2.00 -11.77 9.27
N GLU A 290 1.32 -10.74 9.76
CA GLU A 290 0.80 -10.70 11.14
C GLU A 290 -0.30 -11.74 11.35
N ARG A 291 -1.20 -11.93 10.36
CA ARG A 291 -2.20 -13.00 10.39
C ARG A 291 -1.50 -14.35 10.47
N LEU A 292 -0.50 -14.60 9.63
CA LEU A 292 0.27 -15.86 9.58
C LEU A 292 1.01 -16.13 10.90
N HIS A 293 1.64 -15.13 11.50
CA HIS A 293 2.21 -15.24 12.86
C HIS A 293 1.14 -15.60 13.89
N MET A 294 -0.03 -14.96 13.87
CA MET A 294 -1.16 -15.33 14.74
C MET A 294 -1.67 -16.77 14.52
N PHE A 295 -1.42 -17.42 13.38
CA PHE A 295 -1.76 -18.84 13.13
C PHE A 295 -0.66 -19.81 13.57
N ASN A 296 0.60 -19.45 13.35
CA ASN A 296 1.73 -20.37 13.48
C ASN A 296 2.43 -20.30 14.84
N GLU A 297 2.31 -19.18 15.55
CA GLU A 297 3.04 -18.93 16.80
C GLU A 297 2.11 -18.64 18.00
N PRO A 298 2.48 -19.07 19.22
CA PRO A 298 1.72 -18.76 20.43
C PRO A 298 1.98 -17.31 20.88
N GLY A 299 1.10 -16.39 20.49
CA GLY A 299 1.19 -14.99 20.93
C GLY A 299 0.24 -14.06 20.17
N MET A 300 0.48 -12.75 20.30
CA MET A 300 -0.14 -11.70 19.50
C MET A 300 0.96 -10.76 18.98
N PRO A 301 0.94 -10.34 17.70
CA PRO A 301 1.83 -9.31 17.19
C PRO A 301 1.76 -8.04 18.05
N GLN A 302 2.90 -7.40 18.31
CA GLN A 302 2.98 -6.25 19.22
C GLN A 302 2.04 -5.10 18.81
N ARG A 303 1.83 -4.87 17.50
CA ARG A 303 0.89 -3.88 16.97
C ARG A 303 -0.56 -4.24 17.31
N VAL A 304 -0.98 -5.48 17.02
CA VAL A 304 -2.32 -6.02 17.31
C VAL A 304 -2.61 -5.97 18.82
N ALA A 305 -1.64 -6.35 19.66
CA ALA A 305 -1.73 -6.25 21.11
C ALA A 305 -1.89 -4.80 21.59
N LYS A 306 -1.13 -3.84 21.02
CA LYS A 306 -1.25 -2.41 21.34
C LYS A 306 -2.62 -1.85 20.93
N GLU A 307 -3.15 -2.25 19.78
CA GLU A 307 -4.49 -1.83 19.33
C GLU A 307 -5.60 -2.41 20.19
N ALA A 308 -5.53 -3.69 20.58
CA ALA A 308 -6.49 -4.30 21.50
C ALA A 308 -6.51 -3.58 22.86
N LEU A 309 -5.35 -3.24 23.43
CA LEU A 309 -5.26 -2.50 24.69
C LEU A 309 -5.87 -1.09 24.62
N VAL A 310 -5.68 -0.36 23.51
CA VAL A 310 -6.30 0.96 23.37
C VAL A 310 -7.80 0.86 23.07
N ALA A 311 -8.23 -0.14 22.30
CA ALA A 311 -9.65 -0.40 22.08
C ALA A 311 -10.37 -0.71 23.41
N LEU A 312 -9.81 -1.57 24.27
CA LEU A 312 -10.33 -1.84 25.61
C LEU A 312 -10.47 -0.56 26.46
N ARG A 313 -9.46 0.31 26.43
CA ARG A 313 -9.50 1.61 27.12
C ARG A 313 -10.63 2.49 26.59
N ASP A 314 -10.76 2.64 25.27
CA ASP A 314 -11.77 3.50 24.66
C ASP A 314 -13.20 2.96 24.79
N ILE A 315 -13.35 1.64 24.82
CA ILE A 315 -14.62 0.97 25.15
C ILE A 315 -15.00 1.25 26.60
N ARG A 316 -14.09 1.10 27.57
CA ARG A 316 -14.40 1.39 28.97
C ARG A 316 -14.84 2.84 29.19
N LEU A 317 -14.19 3.80 28.50
CA LEU A 317 -14.61 5.20 28.45
C LEU A 317 -16.03 5.37 27.86
N ALA A 318 -16.34 4.69 26.75
CA ALA A 318 -17.69 4.72 26.16
C ALA A 318 -18.72 4.10 27.11
N ARG A 319 -18.45 2.95 27.74
CA ARG A 319 -19.34 2.30 28.72
C ARG A 319 -19.65 3.20 29.93
N ALA A 320 -18.68 4.01 30.37
CA ALA A 320 -18.91 4.98 31.44
C ALA A 320 -19.87 6.10 31.01
N ALA A 321 -19.75 6.61 29.79
CA ALA A 321 -20.66 7.63 29.25
C ALA A 321 -22.04 7.05 28.86
N GLU A 322 -22.10 5.81 28.37
CA GLU A 322 -23.34 5.10 28.01
C GLU A 322 -24.32 4.99 29.18
N GLY A 323 -23.85 4.62 30.37
CA GLY A 323 -24.71 4.49 31.57
C GLY A 323 -25.25 5.82 32.13
N ILE A 324 -24.93 6.97 31.51
CA ILE A 324 -25.67 8.21 31.74
C ILE A 324 -26.99 8.20 30.96
N TYR A 325 -26.99 7.65 29.74
CA TYR A 325 -28.09 7.79 28.77
C TYR A 325 -28.92 6.52 28.55
N LEU A 326 -28.35 5.32 28.76
CA LEU A 326 -29.02 4.03 28.56
C LEU A 326 -29.78 3.61 29.82
N GLU A 327 -31.10 3.39 29.71
CA GLU A 327 -31.95 3.10 30.88
C GLU A 327 -31.81 1.66 31.40
N ALA A 328 -31.48 0.70 30.53
CA ALA A 328 -31.31 -0.69 30.91
C ALA A 328 -29.89 -1.00 31.41
N ILE A 329 -29.03 -0.01 31.68
CA ILE A 329 -27.64 -0.24 32.10
C ILE A 329 -27.36 0.38 33.47
N SER A 330 -26.68 -0.39 34.33
CA SER A 330 -26.02 0.10 35.54
C SER A 330 -24.53 -0.21 35.47
N ASN A 331 -23.68 0.79 35.68
CA ASN A 331 -22.22 0.67 35.55
C ASN A 331 -21.52 1.53 36.62
N PRO A 332 -20.65 0.97 37.48
CA PRO A 332 -19.91 1.72 38.51
C PRO A 332 -19.05 2.87 37.95
N ASP A 333 -18.55 2.75 36.71
CA ASP A 333 -17.80 3.83 36.07
C ASP A 333 -18.70 4.98 35.58
N SER A 334 -19.98 4.71 35.33
CA SER A 334 -21.00 5.77 35.09
C SER A 334 -21.35 6.48 36.39
N ASP A 335 -21.47 5.77 37.51
CA ASP A 335 -21.76 6.36 38.82
C ASP A 335 -20.65 7.35 39.25
N ARG A 336 -19.38 7.00 38.98
CA ARG A 336 -18.22 7.91 39.10
C ARG A 336 -18.38 9.18 38.29
N LEU A 337 -18.77 9.05 37.02
CA LEU A 337 -18.92 10.15 36.08
C LEU A 337 -20.10 11.07 36.44
N VAL A 338 -21.24 10.50 36.85
CA VAL A 338 -22.40 11.24 37.36
C VAL A 338 -22.03 12.06 38.60
N LEU A 339 -21.31 11.48 39.57
CA LEU A 339 -20.80 12.24 40.70
C LEU A 339 -19.90 13.41 40.26
N HIS A 340 -18.91 13.16 39.40
CA HIS A 340 -18.02 14.22 38.91
C HIS A 340 -18.78 15.36 38.23
N MET A 341 -19.75 15.05 37.37
CA MET A 341 -20.58 16.06 36.71
C MET A 341 -21.46 16.85 37.70
N LEU A 342 -22.00 16.21 38.75
CA LEU A 342 -22.72 16.90 39.82
C LEU A 342 -21.81 17.84 40.63
N GLY A 343 -20.60 17.40 40.98
CA GLY A 343 -19.64 18.19 41.75
C GLY A 343 -19.11 19.44 41.01
N ASN A 344 -19.16 19.44 39.67
CA ASN A 344 -18.76 20.57 38.83
C ASN A 344 -19.87 21.62 38.63
N LEU A 345 -21.07 21.42 39.20
CA LEU A 345 -22.15 22.40 39.12
C LEU A 345 -21.79 23.66 39.92
N ALA A 346 -21.97 24.83 39.30
CA ALA A 346 -21.58 26.13 39.87
C ALA A 346 -22.16 26.39 41.28
N ASN A 347 -23.34 25.83 41.57
CA ASN A 347 -24.06 25.98 42.83
C ASN A 347 -24.05 24.70 43.70
N TRP A 348 -23.07 23.81 43.52
CA TRP A 348 -22.96 22.60 44.35
C TRP A 348 -22.74 22.95 45.85
N PRO A 349 -23.47 22.31 46.79
CA PRO A 349 -23.36 22.61 48.22
C PRO A 349 -21.96 22.33 48.80
N ARG A 350 -21.25 23.39 49.20
CA ARG A 350 -19.86 23.34 49.70
C ARG A 350 -19.70 22.60 51.04
N GLN A 351 -20.78 22.40 51.79
CA GLN A 351 -20.76 21.74 53.11
C GLN A 351 -21.13 20.25 53.04
N THR A 352 -21.36 19.70 51.85
CA THR A 352 -21.87 18.34 51.66
C THR A 352 -20.87 17.48 50.87
N ARG A 353 -20.38 16.42 51.51
CA ARG A 353 -19.60 15.35 50.89
C ARG A 353 -20.49 14.13 50.61
N ILE A 354 -20.40 13.62 49.40
CA ILE A 354 -21.08 12.39 48.98
C ILE A 354 -20.02 11.40 48.49
N GLU A 355 -20.12 10.14 48.92
CA GLU A 355 -19.17 9.07 48.64
C GLU A 355 -19.92 7.78 48.28
N ILE A 356 -19.63 7.17 47.13
CA ILE A 356 -20.18 5.87 46.73
C ILE A 356 -19.13 4.78 46.97
N ARG A 357 -19.52 3.69 47.62
CA ARG A 357 -18.70 2.50 47.89
C ARG A 357 -19.33 1.25 47.28
N GLN A 358 -18.52 0.28 46.86
CA GLN A 358 -19.01 -0.98 46.31
C GLN A 358 -19.24 -2.03 47.41
N GLY A 359 -20.45 -2.58 47.48
CA GLY A 359 -20.82 -3.75 48.30
C GLY A 359 -20.97 -3.51 49.81
N ALA A 360 -20.02 -2.81 50.44
CA ALA A 360 -19.95 -2.64 51.90
C ALA A 360 -19.42 -1.26 52.33
N MET A 361 -19.50 -0.96 53.63
CA MET A 361 -19.02 0.31 54.22
C MET A 361 -17.49 0.47 54.18
N ASP A 362 -16.77 -0.65 54.29
CA ASP A 362 -15.31 -0.76 54.19
C ASP A 362 -14.84 -1.09 52.76
N GLY A 363 -15.79 -1.38 51.85
CA GLY A 363 -15.52 -1.65 50.44
C GLY A 363 -14.96 -0.45 49.66
N ASP A 364 -14.43 -0.74 48.47
CA ASP A 364 -13.74 0.23 47.62
C ASP A 364 -14.57 1.47 47.34
N VAL A 365 -13.94 2.65 47.46
CA VAL A 365 -14.54 3.93 47.07
C VAL A 365 -14.60 3.97 45.55
N LEU A 366 -15.82 3.98 45.01
CA LEU A 366 -16.05 4.17 43.59
C LEU A 366 -15.78 5.64 43.24
N GLY A 367 -16.48 6.58 43.88
CA GLY A 367 -16.27 8.01 43.65
C GLY A 367 -16.71 8.86 44.84
N ALA A 368 -16.23 10.10 44.89
CA ALA A 368 -16.63 11.06 45.91
C ALA A 368 -16.62 12.51 45.38
N ILE A 369 -17.49 13.35 45.95
CA ILE A 369 -17.58 14.79 45.70
C ILE A 369 -17.78 15.56 47.01
N GLY A 370 -17.45 16.85 47.00
CA GLY A 370 -17.40 17.70 48.20
C GLY A 370 -16.06 17.61 48.94
N ASP A 371 -15.79 18.58 49.79
CA ASP A 371 -14.56 18.66 50.59
C ASP A 371 -14.46 17.42 51.51
N VAL A 372 -13.24 16.93 51.76
CA VAL A 372 -12.99 15.89 52.76
C VAL A 372 -13.42 16.36 54.16
N TRP A 373 -13.32 17.67 54.42
CA TRP A 373 -13.68 18.32 55.68
C TRP A 373 -15.13 18.83 55.75
N SER A 374 -15.97 18.51 54.76
CA SER A 374 -17.39 18.88 54.77
C SER A 374 -18.10 18.30 56.01
N PRO A 375 -18.85 19.12 56.78
CA PRO A 375 -19.51 18.66 58.01
C PRO A 375 -20.65 17.68 57.76
N ILE A 376 -21.28 17.72 56.58
CA ILE A 376 -22.29 16.75 56.16
C ILE A 376 -21.61 15.73 55.25
N ARG A 377 -21.57 14.45 55.68
CA ARG A 377 -21.02 13.34 54.88
C ARG A 377 -22.06 12.24 54.70
N HIS A 378 -22.34 11.88 53.46
CA HIS A 378 -23.19 10.75 53.10
C HIS A 378 -22.38 9.66 52.41
N VAL A 379 -22.57 8.42 52.86
CA VAL A 379 -22.01 7.23 52.21
C VAL A 379 -23.15 6.43 51.58
N LEU A 380 -23.05 6.19 50.28
CA LEU A 380 -23.93 5.32 49.52
C LEU A 380 -23.21 3.99 49.28
N ILE A 381 -23.87 2.88 49.57
CA ILE A 381 -23.37 1.55 49.25
C ILE A 381 -24.09 1.08 47.98
N ARG A 382 -23.32 0.82 46.92
CA ARG A 382 -23.79 0.26 45.65
C ARG A 382 -23.89 -1.26 45.78
N GLN A 383 -25.08 -1.79 45.52
CA GLN A 383 -25.40 -3.22 45.51
C GLN A 383 -25.95 -3.61 44.13
N ASP A 384 -26.18 -4.91 43.89
CA ASP A 384 -26.58 -5.41 42.56
C ASP A 384 -28.00 -4.97 42.15
N ASP A 385 -28.86 -4.58 43.10
CA ASP A 385 -30.24 -4.15 42.85
C ASP A 385 -30.53 -2.67 43.22
N GLY A 386 -29.51 -1.89 43.59
CA GLY A 386 -29.65 -0.47 43.87
C GLY A 386 -28.57 0.14 44.80
N TYR A 387 -28.99 1.19 45.51
CA TYR A 387 -28.18 1.98 46.43
C TYR A 387 -28.78 2.01 47.82
N VAL A 388 -27.95 1.79 48.83
CA VAL A 388 -28.32 1.94 50.24
C VAL A 388 -27.67 3.19 50.82
N ILE A 389 -28.47 4.06 51.42
CA ILE A 389 -27.98 5.21 52.20
C ILE A 389 -27.64 4.74 53.62
N GLN A 390 -26.45 5.08 54.10
CA GLN A 390 -26.09 4.92 55.51
C GLN A 390 -25.73 6.29 56.12
N ASN A 391 -26.62 6.81 56.97
CA ASN A 391 -26.41 8.00 57.80
C ASN A 391 -25.93 7.59 59.20
N SER A 392 -25.22 8.48 59.89
CA SER A 392 -24.84 8.33 61.30
C SER A 392 -26.02 8.22 62.26
N ASP A 393 -27.14 8.90 61.95
CA ASP A 393 -28.22 9.18 62.91
C ASP A 393 -29.59 8.57 62.53
N ALA A 394 -29.66 7.64 61.57
CA ALA A 394 -30.94 7.07 61.08
C ALA A 394 -31.04 5.54 61.27
N GLN A 395 -32.04 5.09 62.03
CA GLN A 395 -32.25 3.68 62.41
C GLN A 395 -32.77 2.73 61.30
N SER A 396 -32.77 3.13 60.02
CA SER A 396 -33.13 2.24 58.91
C SER A 396 -32.37 2.58 57.62
N PRO A 397 -31.80 1.59 56.90
CA PRO A 397 -31.20 1.79 55.59
C PRO A 397 -32.28 2.17 54.55
N GLN A 398 -32.28 3.42 54.08
CA GLN A 398 -33.22 3.87 53.05
C GLN A 398 -32.68 3.57 51.65
N GLY A 399 -32.97 2.38 51.15
CA GLY A 399 -32.63 1.97 49.78
C GLY A 399 -33.36 2.77 48.68
N SER A 400 -32.79 2.83 47.50
CA SER A 400 -33.45 3.17 46.23
C SER A 400 -32.77 2.41 45.08
N LYS A 401 -33.54 1.99 44.08
CA LYS A 401 -33.02 1.25 42.92
C LYS A 401 -32.27 2.12 41.91
N ASP A 402 -32.43 3.43 42.00
CA ASP A 402 -31.83 4.43 41.12
C ASP A 402 -30.91 5.38 41.90
N LEU A 403 -29.76 5.72 41.28
CA LEU A 403 -28.76 6.64 41.82
C LEU A 403 -29.34 8.05 41.99
N TYR A 404 -30.00 8.60 40.96
CA TYR A 404 -30.49 9.97 40.99
C TYR A 404 -31.56 10.18 42.07
N SER A 405 -32.46 9.21 42.23
CA SER A 405 -33.46 9.16 43.30
C SER A 405 -32.85 8.99 44.69
N THR A 406 -31.67 8.39 44.79
CA THR A 406 -30.90 8.31 46.04
C THR A 406 -30.28 9.67 46.36
N LEU A 407 -29.56 10.27 45.41
CA LEU A 407 -28.92 11.58 45.56
C LEU A 407 -29.94 12.69 45.83
N TRP A 408 -31.11 12.66 45.18
CA TRP A 408 -32.21 13.60 45.43
C TRP A 408 -32.66 13.61 46.89
N ARG A 409 -32.75 12.43 47.52
CA ARG A 409 -33.16 12.32 48.93
C ARG A 409 -32.08 12.83 49.90
N LEU A 410 -30.81 12.80 49.51
CA LEU A 410 -29.68 13.27 50.33
C LEU A 410 -29.54 14.80 50.35
N LEU A 411 -29.77 15.47 49.21
CA LEU A 411 -29.70 16.93 49.13
C LEU A 411 -30.79 17.61 49.98
N LEU A 412 -30.46 18.67 50.70
CA LEU A 412 -31.45 19.43 51.47
C LEU A 412 -32.35 20.26 50.55
N PRO A 413 -33.58 20.64 50.96
CA PRO A 413 -34.48 21.46 50.13
C PRO A 413 -33.85 22.78 49.64
N GLY A 414 -33.00 23.42 50.47
CA GLY A 414 -32.26 24.62 50.10
C GLY A 414 -31.19 24.36 49.03
N ASP A 415 -30.46 23.25 49.12
CA ASP A 415 -29.45 22.86 48.12
C ASP A 415 -30.10 22.60 46.75
N ARG A 416 -31.27 21.93 46.75
CA ARG A 416 -32.04 21.67 45.53
C ARG A 416 -32.49 22.96 44.84
N GLN A 417 -32.93 23.97 45.62
CA GLN A 417 -33.26 25.30 45.10
C GLN A 417 -32.03 26.02 44.53
N MET A 418 -30.87 25.96 45.19
CA MET A 418 -29.62 26.55 44.70
C MET A 418 -29.13 25.90 43.40
N LEU A 419 -29.33 24.59 43.25
CA LEU A 419 -29.08 23.85 42.02
C LEU A 419 -30.13 24.12 40.91
N GLY A 420 -31.14 24.95 41.15
CA GLY A 420 -32.18 25.29 40.19
C GLY A 420 -33.24 24.19 39.96
N VAL A 421 -33.31 23.20 40.86
CA VAL A 421 -34.15 22.01 40.67
C VAL A 421 -35.48 22.17 41.40
N THR A 422 -36.50 22.60 40.66
CA THR A 422 -37.87 22.82 41.18
C THR A 422 -38.76 21.59 41.17
N ASP A 423 -38.45 20.60 40.32
CA ASP A 423 -39.29 19.42 40.10
C ASP A 423 -39.06 18.33 41.16
N VAL A 424 -40.05 17.46 41.36
CA VAL A 424 -40.03 16.46 42.43
C VAL A 424 -39.46 15.13 41.95
N GLY A 425 -38.21 14.83 42.30
CA GLY A 425 -37.65 13.47 42.23
C GLY A 425 -36.27 13.36 41.59
N GLY A 426 -35.75 12.13 41.52
CA GLY A 426 -34.45 11.84 40.91
C GLY A 426 -34.35 12.25 39.44
N ALA A 427 -35.45 12.12 38.67
CA ALA A 427 -35.51 12.52 37.26
C ALA A 427 -35.06 13.97 37.02
N ALA A 428 -35.29 14.88 37.97
CA ALA A 428 -34.91 16.28 37.84
C ALA A 428 -33.37 16.47 37.89
N LEU A 429 -32.65 15.71 38.72
CA LEU A 429 -31.18 15.64 38.70
C LEU A 429 -30.66 14.95 37.42
N GLN A 430 -31.36 13.91 36.96
CA GLN A 430 -31.02 13.22 35.72
C GLN A 430 -31.13 14.16 34.51
N HIS A 431 -32.19 14.96 34.41
CA HIS A 431 -32.35 15.99 33.38
C HIS A 431 -31.24 17.05 33.43
N LEU A 432 -30.82 17.49 34.63
CA LEU A 432 -29.71 18.43 34.81
C LEU A 432 -28.39 17.85 34.30
N ILE A 433 -28.11 16.57 34.57
CA ILE A 433 -26.92 15.87 34.06
C ILE A 433 -27.01 15.62 32.55
N HIS A 434 -28.20 15.29 32.03
CA HIS A 434 -28.48 15.08 30.61
C HIS A 434 -28.42 16.35 29.75
N ALA A 435 -28.55 17.53 30.37
CA ALA A 435 -28.45 18.84 29.72
C ALA A 435 -27.01 19.36 29.63
N GLN A 436 -26.07 18.75 30.35
CA GLN A 436 -24.65 19.10 30.29
C GLN A 436 -23.94 18.33 29.16
N PRO A 437 -22.92 18.95 28.52
CA PRO A 437 -22.01 18.21 27.64
C PRO A 437 -21.22 17.17 28.45
N LEU A 438 -20.88 16.04 27.83
CA LEU A 438 -19.98 15.07 28.45
C LEU A 438 -18.60 15.71 28.71
N PRO A 439 -17.95 15.43 29.86
CA PRO A 439 -16.57 15.82 30.09
C PRO A 439 -15.63 15.28 28.99
N PRO A 440 -14.54 15.99 28.67
CA PRO A 440 -13.55 15.50 27.70
C PRO A 440 -13.06 14.09 28.04
N ARG A 441 -12.84 13.23 27.03
CA ARG A 441 -12.41 11.83 27.23
C ARG A 441 -11.13 11.69 28.06
N GLN A 442 -10.26 12.72 28.07
CA GLN A 442 -9.10 12.79 28.97
C GLN A 442 -9.53 12.89 30.44
N THR A 443 -10.42 13.83 30.80
CA THR A 443 -10.98 13.97 32.14
C THR A 443 -11.68 12.69 32.61
N VAL A 444 -12.41 12.02 31.72
CA VAL A 444 -13.03 10.71 32.02
C VAL A 444 -11.94 9.64 32.24
N SER A 445 -10.86 9.63 31.45
CA SER A 445 -9.72 8.71 31.65
C SER A 445 -9.05 8.89 33.01
N GLU A 446 -8.83 10.14 33.41
CA GLU A 446 -8.24 10.49 34.70
C GLU A 446 -9.17 10.08 35.86
N LEU A 447 -10.48 10.36 35.74
CA LEU A 447 -11.50 9.98 36.73
C LEU A 447 -11.62 8.46 36.94
N LEU A 448 -11.46 7.67 35.88
CA LEU A 448 -11.52 6.20 35.95
C LEU A 448 -10.18 5.54 36.34
N GLY A 449 -9.13 6.33 36.63
CA GLY A 449 -7.80 5.84 36.98
C GLY A 449 -7.10 5.12 35.83
N LEU A 450 -7.46 5.41 34.58
CA LEU A 450 -6.88 4.77 33.40
C LEU A 450 -5.52 5.39 33.08
N ALA A 451 -4.52 4.53 32.89
CA ALA A 451 -3.15 4.97 32.56
C ALA A 451 -3.15 5.91 31.33
N PRO A 452 -2.36 7.00 31.37
CA PRO A 452 -2.24 7.90 30.24
C PRO A 452 -1.64 7.17 29.04
N LEU A 453 -2.18 7.43 27.85
CA LEU A 453 -1.56 6.95 26.62
C LEU A 453 -0.20 7.66 26.43
N PRO A 454 0.86 6.97 25.98
CA PRO A 454 2.13 7.63 25.66
C PRO A 454 1.94 8.77 24.66
N VAL A 455 2.79 9.81 24.69
CA VAL A 455 2.65 10.98 23.80
C VAL A 455 2.70 10.61 22.30
N THR A 456 3.31 9.47 21.96
CA THR A 456 3.33 8.87 20.60
C THR A 456 2.02 8.16 20.20
N VAL A 457 0.98 8.24 21.01
CA VAL A 457 -0.26 7.46 20.95
C VAL A 457 -1.43 8.44 21.09
N ASP A 458 -1.62 9.31 20.08
CA ASP A 458 -2.77 10.22 19.99
C ASP A 458 -4.09 9.42 20.15
N PRO A 459 -5.00 9.77 21.09
CA PRO A 459 -6.26 9.05 21.31
C PRO A 459 -7.30 9.25 20.21
N ALA A 460 -7.36 10.44 19.59
CA ALA A 460 -8.17 10.61 18.39
C ALA A 460 -7.58 9.71 17.30
N ALA A 461 -6.25 9.70 17.15
CA ALA A 461 -5.56 8.73 16.31
C ALA A 461 -5.43 7.32 16.90
N ALA A 462 -6.17 6.98 17.96
CA ALA A 462 -6.45 5.60 18.34
C ALA A 462 -7.72 5.11 17.64
N GLN A 463 -8.72 6.00 17.54
CA GLN A 463 -9.91 5.81 16.71
C GLN A 463 -9.56 5.94 15.21
N TYR A 464 -8.66 6.86 14.82
CA TYR A 464 -8.05 6.84 13.47
C TYR A 464 -7.01 5.71 13.28
N ARG A 465 -6.66 4.89 14.29
CA ARG A 465 -5.60 3.85 14.16
C ARG A 465 -6.01 2.58 13.41
N GLN A 466 -6.88 2.74 12.43
CA GLN A 466 -6.74 1.96 11.20
C GLN A 466 -5.44 2.31 10.46
N THR A 467 -4.77 3.42 10.80
CA THR A 467 -3.39 3.73 10.40
C THR A 467 -2.49 4.03 11.61
N GLY A 468 -1.68 3.05 12.01
CA GLY A 468 -0.56 3.26 12.93
C GLY A 468 0.67 3.82 12.19
N PRO A 469 1.52 4.66 12.84
CA PRO A 469 2.73 5.18 12.20
C PRO A 469 3.81 4.08 12.14
N LEU A 470 3.95 3.44 10.98
CA LEU A 470 5.07 2.53 10.71
C LEU A 470 6.24 3.29 10.08
N ARG A 471 7.02 3.93 10.95
CA ARG A 471 8.37 4.37 10.59
C ARG A 471 9.30 3.15 10.63
N GLY A 472 9.41 2.45 9.50
CA GLY A 472 10.30 1.30 9.35
C GLY A 472 9.77 0.25 8.37
N GLY A 473 10.13 0.38 7.08
CA GLY A 473 9.93 -0.66 6.08
C GLY A 473 8.79 -0.40 5.08
N GLY A 474 9.08 0.38 4.03
CA GLY A 474 8.35 0.33 2.76
C GLY A 474 6.98 0.99 2.72
N ASP A 475 6.93 2.28 2.37
CA ASP A 475 5.69 3.00 2.07
C ASP A 475 4.85 2.25 1.01
N ASN A 476 3.72 1.69 1.42
CA ASN A 476 2.66 1.15 0.58
C ASN A 476 1.35 1.81 1.03
N ASN A 477 0.95 2.89 0.36
CA ASN A 477 -0.14 3.77 0.81
C ASN A 477 -1.48 3.43 0.11
N PRO A 478 -2.56 3.05 0.81
CA PRO A 478 -3.87 2.93 0.22
C PRO A 478 -4.57 4.32 0.16
N ARG A 479 -4.55 4.93 -1.03
CA ARG A 479 -5.12 6.26 -1.34
C ARG A 479 -4.47 7.43 -0.59
N SER A 480 -3.36 7.87 -1.14
CA SER A 480 -2.77 9.19 -0.93
C SER A 480 -3.81 10.33 -0.99
N THR A 481 -3.77 11.21 0.02
CA THR A 481 -4.41 12.55 0.04
C THR A 481 -3.70 13.57 -0.86
N ARG A 482 -2.54 13.21 -1.40
CA ARG A 482 -1.81 13.97 -2.42
C ARG A 482 -2.47 13.75 -3.78
N SER A 483 -2.35 14.73 -4.67
CA SER A 483 -2.95 14.72 -6.00
C SER A 483 -2.49 13.53 -6.86
N VAL A 484 -3.20 13.26 -7.96
CA VAL A 484 -2.78 12.26 -8.96
C VAL A 484 -1.35 12.54 -9.43
N ALA A 485 -0.97 13.81 -9.61
CA ALA A 485 0.40 14.20 -9.97
C ALA A 485 1.42 13.88 -8.87
N ASP A 486 1.09 14.11 -7.60
CA ASP A 486 1.98 13.78 -6.48
C ASP A 486 2.22 12.27 -6.37
N ARG A 487 1.19 11.44 -6.56
CA ARG A 487 1.34 9.97 -6.58
C ARG A 487 2.16 9.48 -7.77
N VAL A 488 2.02 10.13 -8.93
CA VAL A 488 2.88 9.87 -10.09
C VAL A 488 4.33 10.26 -9.78
N ARG A 489 4.58 11.37 -9.06
CA ARG A 489 5.94 11.73 -8.58
C ARG A 489 6.47 10.75 -7.53
N ASP A 490 5.63 10.19 -6.66
CA ASP A 490 6.06 9.16 -5.69
C ASP A 490 6.52 7.86 -6.39
N LEU A 491 5.81 7.45 -7.46
CA LEU A 491 6.21 6.30 -8.28
C LEU A 491 7.40 6.60 -9.20
N TYR A 492 7.48 7.81 -9.76
CA TYR A 492 8.47 8.25 -10.74
C TYR A 492 9.15 9.56 -10.31
N PRO A 493 10.07 9.55 -9.31
CA PRO A 493 10.58 10.78 -8.68
C PRO A 493 11.43 11.69 -9.57
N HIS A 494 11.87 11.17 -10.72
CA HIS A 494 12.72 11.89 -11.68
C HIS A 494 11.98 12.32 -12.95
N LEU A 495 10.66 12.11 -13.03
CA LEU A 495 9.85 12.51 -14.18
C LEU A 495 9.63 14.04 -14.17
N PRO A 496 9.99 14.79 -15.23
CA PRO A 496 9.81 16.24 -15.27
C PRO A 496 8.31 16.61 -15.34
N GLU A 497 7.94 17.82 -14.90
CA GLU A 497 6.53 18.19 -14.71
C GLU A 497 5.68 18.18 -16.00
N GLU A 498 6.29 18.39 -17.17
CA GLU A 498 5.59 18.27 -18.46
C GLU A 498 5.25 16.80 -18.76
N ASP A 499 6.21 15.89 -18.57
CA ASP A 499 6.00 14.45 -18.75
C ASP A 499 5.04 13.86 -17.71
N VAL A 500 4.97 14.41 -16.49
CA VAL A 500 3.94 14.04 -15.49
C VAL A 500 2.54 14.35 -16.02
N LYS A 501 2.34 15.51 -16.66
CA LYS A 501 1.05 15.87 -17.28
C LYS A 501 0.73 14.94 -18.45
N THR A 502 1.68 14.71 -19.34
CA THR A 502 1.55 13.78 -20.47
C THR A 502 1.21 12.36 -20.02
N PHE A 503 1.86 11.86 -18.96
CA PHE A 503 1.57 10.56 -18.36
C PHE A 503 0.12 10.46 -17.85
N ILE A 504 -0.39 11.53 -17.23
CA ILE A 504 -1.78 11.62 -16.77
C ILE A 504 -2.75 11.65 -17.96
N THR A 505 -2.51 12.47 -18.98
CA THR A 505 -3.42 12.59 -20.14
C THR A 505 -3.41 11.37 -21.05
N GLU A 506 -2.26 10.72 -21.24
CA GLU A 506 -2.11 9.64 -22.22
C GLU A 506 -2.31 8.23 -21.64
N ARG A 507 -1.87 8.00 -20.40
CA ARG A 507 -1.80 6.66 -19.78
C ARG A 507 -2.84 6.44 -18.68
N LEU A 508 -3.33 7.50 -18.03
CA LEU A 508 -4.37 7.41 -17.00
C LEU A 508 -5.81 7.66 -17.53
N LYS A 509 -5.96 8.33 -18.69
CA LYS A 509 -7.17 8.50 -19.53
C LYS A 509 -8.54 8.38 -18.83
N SER A 510 -9.02 7.16 -18.58
CA SER A 510 -10.39 6.86 -18.13
C SER A 510 -10.53 6.39 -16.67
N ASP A 511 -9.45 5.95 -16.04
CA ASP A 511 -9.45 5.56 -14.61
C ASP A 511 -8.07 5.85 -13.98
N PRO A 512 -7.82 7.12 -13.59
CA PRO A 512 -6.54 7.49 -12.98
C PRO A 512 -6.28 6.77 -11.67
N SER A 513 -7.33 6.50 -10.88
CA SER A 513 -7.17 5.93 -9.54
C SER A 513 -6.90 4.43 -9.59
N GLY A 514 -7.61 3.65 -10.43
CA GLY A 514 -7.42 2.21 -10.55
C GLY A 514 -6.10 1.84 -11.24
N VAL A 515 -5.66 2.62 -12.24
CA VAL A 515 -4.34 2.40 -12.87
C VAL A 515 -3.21 2.72 -11.90
N LEU A 516 -3.27 3.83 -11.15
CA LEU A 516 -2.29 4.12 -10.10
C LEU A 516 -2.27 3.07 -8.99
N ILE A 517 -3.43 2.63 -8.49
CA ILE A 517 -3.49 1.55 -7.47
C ILE A 517 -2.87 0.25 -8.00
N ARG A 518 -3.02 -0.05 -9.29
CA ARG A 518 -2.38 -1.21 -9.91
C ARG A 518 -0.86 -1.06 -9.96
N LEU A 519 -0.35 0.09 -10.39
CA LEU A 519 1.08 0.38 -10.47
C LEU A 519 1.74 0.46 -9.09
N GLU A 520 1.09 1.09 -8.11
CA GLU A 520 1.52 1.09 -6.70
C GLU A 520 1.61 -0.33 -6.14
N LYS A 521 0.62 -1.18 -6.43
CA LYS A 521 0.63 -2.59 -6.02
C LYS A 521 1.71 -3.40 -6.74
N GLU A 522 1.91 -3.18 -8.03
CA GLU A 522 2.94 -3.86 -8.81
C GLU A 522 4.35 -3.53 -8.29
N PHE A 523 4.64 -2.25 -8.06
CA PHE A 523 5.91 -1.82 -7.46
C PHE A 523 6.11 -2.35 -6.04
N ALA A 524 5.04 -2.38 -5.23
CA ALA A 524 5.07 -2.98 -3.90
C ALA A 524 5.46 -4.47 -3.97
N THR A 525 4.84 -5.23 -4.88
CA THR A 525 5.18 -6.66 -5.09
C THR A 525 6.62 -6.83 -5.56
N LEU A 526 7.10 -6.04 -6.53
CA LEU A 526 8.50 -6.07 -6.97
C LEU A 526 9.48 -5.83 -5.81
N ARG A 527 9.22 -4.81 -4.98
CA ARG A 527 10.08 -4.46 -3.85
C ARG A 527 10.11 -5.58 -2.81
N ASP A 528 8.95 -6.18 -2.52
CA ASP A 528 8.83 -7.24 -1.51
C ASP A 528 9.47 -8.56 -2.03
N GLU A 529 9.31 -8.92 -3.31
CA GLU A 529 10.01 -10.04 -3.97
C GLU A 529 11.54 -9.87 -3.96
N LEU A 530 12.04 -8.68 -4.33
CA LEU A 530 13.47 -8.37 -4.30
C LEU A 530 14.04 -8.34 -2.88
N ALA A 531 13.26 -7.89 -1.89
CA ALA A 531 13.66 -7.91 -0.47
C ALA A 531 13.80 -9.34 0.05
N ILE A 532 12.89 -10.25 -0.31
CA ILE A 532 12.98 -11.68 -0.01
C ILE A 532 14.22 -12.28 -0.68
N TRP A 533 14.39 -12.11 -1.99
CA TRP A 533 15.55 -12.65 -2.73
C TRP A 533 16.91 -12.12 -2.23
N THR A 534 16.96 -10.86 -1.79
CA THR A 534 18.15 -10.26 -1.15
C THR A 534 18.38 -10.82 0.27
N ALA A 535 17.34 -11.28 0.97
CA ALA A 535 17.44 -11.89 2.29
C ALA A 535 17.75 -13.39 2.25
N GLU A 536 17.25 -14.12 1.26
CA GLU A 536 17.43 -15.57 1.05
C GLU A 536 18.83 -15.97 0.53
N GLY A 537 19.80 -15.04 0.51
CA GLY A 537 21.17 -15.26 0.04
C GLY A 537 22.02 -16.29 0.81
N VAL A 538 21.43 -17.08 1.71
CA VAL A 538 22.05 -18.22 2.39
C VAL A 538 21.06 -19.39 2.42
N PRO A 539 21.22 -20.42 1.59
CA PRO A 539 20.48 -21.67 1.74
C PRO A 539 20.88 -22.35 3.05
N PRO A 540 19.95 -22.84 3.90
CA PRO A 540 20.34 -23.49 5.14
C PRO A 540 21.18 -24.76 4.97
N HIS A 541 21.06 -25.48 3.83
CA HIS A 541 21.51 -26.88 3.70
C HIS A 541 22.19 -27.22 2.36
N SER A 542 22.95 -26.30 1.76
CA SER A 542 23.76 -26.60 0.57
C SER A 542 25.19 -27.00 0.93
N GLN A 543 25.45 -28.29 1.17
CA GLN A 543 26.80 -28.86 1.26
C GLN A 543 27.47 -28.98 -0.14
N ALA A 544 27.40 -27.92 -0.95
CA ALA A 544 28.29 -27.77 -2.09
C ALA A 544 29.61 -27.19 -1.56
N PHE A 545 30.75 -27.67 -2.07
CA PHE A 545 32.04 -27.04 -1.82
C PHE A 545 31.97 -25.58 -2.25
N GLU A 546 32.01 -24.63 -1.31
CA GLU A 546 32.29 -23.25 -1.68
C GLU A 546 33.76 -23.18 -2.12
N PRO A 547 34.07 -22.63 -3.31
CA PRO A 547 35.45 -22.54 -3.79
C PRO A 547 36.28 -21.62 -2.89
N GLU A 548 37.56 -21.95 -2.70
CA GLU A 548 38.50 -21.08 -1.98
C GLU A 548 38.58 -19.71 -2.67
N GLY A 549 38.13 -18.67 -1.97
CA GLY A 549 38.03 -17.31 -2.50
C GLY A 549 36.60 -16.75 -2.63
N ALA A 550 35.55 -17.55 -2.37
CA ALA A 550 34.17 -17.07 -2.46
C ALA A 550 33.90 -15.82 -1.58
N PRO A 551 33.24 -14.77 -2.11
CA PRO A 551 33.00 -13.52 -1.37
C PRO A 551 32.14 -13.75 -0.13
N ALA A 552 32.38 -12.93 0.90
CA ALA A 552 31.73 -13.09 2.20
C ALA A 552 30.20 -13.01 2.06
N PRO A 553 29.41 -13.73 2.90
CA PRO A 553 27.96 -13.68 2.84
C PRO A 553 27.36 -12.26 2.93
N ALA A 554 28.07 -11.33 3.57
CA ALA A 554 27.71 -9.91 3.61
C ALA A 554 27.92 -9.19 2.26
N GLU A 555 29.03 -9.47 1.57
CA GLU A 555 29.37 -8.89 0.26
C GLU A 555 28.41 -9.39 -0.82
N ARG A 556 28.11 -10.69 -0.83
CA ARG A 556 27.07 -11.29 -1.68
C ARG A 556 25.70 -10.63 -1.47
N ARG A 557 25.33 -10.38 -0.21
CA ARG A 557 24.08 -9.68 0.13
C ARG A 557 24.09 -8.22 -0.33
N GLN A 558 25.23 -7.55 -0.28
CA GLN A 558 25.40 -6.18 -0.77
C GLN A 558 25.28 -6.10 -2.30
N ALA A 559 25.92 -7.01 -3.05
CA ALA A 559 25.79 -7.08 -4.51
C ALA A 559 24.34 -7.34 -4.95
N ARG A 560 23.63 -8.26 -4.28
CA ARG A 560 22.19 -8.49 -4.51
C ARG A 560 21.34 -7.26 -4.15
N ALA A 561 21.67 -6.53 -3.08
CA ALA A 561 20.97 -5.29 -2.73
C ALA A 561 21.18 -4.19 -3.78
N GLN A 562 22.38 -4.06 -4.35
CA GLN A 562 22.67 -3.14 -5.47
C GLN A 562 21.88 -3.51 -6.73
N PHE A 563 21.89 -4.79 -7.11
CA PHE A 563 21.10 -5.30 -8.24
C PHE A 563 19.59 -5.05 -8.05
N SER A 564 19.06 -5.33 -6.86
CA SER A 564 17.67 -5.03 -6.49
C SER A 564 17.33 -3.54 -6.57
N THR A 565 18.25 -2.67 -6.19
CA THR A 565 18.08 -1.22 -6.28
C THR A 565 18.01 -0.78 -7.74
N LYS A 566 18.89 -1.31 -8.60
CA LYS A 566 18.86 -1.03 -10.05
C LYS A 566 17.54 -1.46 -10.70
N LEU A 567 17.04 -2.66 -10.41
CA LEU A 567 15.75 -3.13 -10.93
C LEU A 567 14.58 -2.22 -10.51
N GLN A 568 14.58 -1.74 -9.26
CA GLN A 568 13.60 -0.76 -8.80
C GLN A 568 13.76 0.59 -9.52
N ASP A 569 14.98 1.08 -9.71
CA ASP A 569 15.24 2.34 -10.41
C ASP A 569 14.80 2.31 -11.88
N ILE A 570 14.90 1.16 -12.55
CA ILE A 570 14.43 0.96 -13.93
C ILE A 570 12.90 0.96 -13.96
N TRP A 571 12.26 0.23 -13.03
CA TRP A 571 10.80 0.27 -12.86
C TRP A 571 10.29 1.69 -12.61
N GLN A 572 10.99 2.46 -11.77
CA GLN A 572 10.71 3.87 -11.48
C GLN A 572 11.30 4.85 -12.52
N ARG A 573 11.86 4.36 -13.63
CA ARG A 573 12.43 5.16 -14.74
C ARG A 573 13.50 6.18 -14.34
N LYS A 574 14.18 6.01 -13.20
CA LYS A 574 15.21 6.95 -12.72
C LYS A 574 16.53 6.84 -13.48
N SER A 575 16.86 5.63 -13.89
CA SER A 575 18.18 5.27 -14.44
C SER A 575 18.09 4.90 -15.92
N VAL A 576 17.34 5.69 -16.70
CA VAL A 576 17.17 5.50 -18.14
C VAL A 576 18.03 6.52 -18.90
N SER A 577 19.13 6.07 -19.47
CA SER A 577 19.88 6.83 -20.47
C SER A 577 19.09 6.86 -21.77
N LYS A 578 18.36 7.96 -22.00
CA LYS A 578 17.55 8.18 -23.21
C LYS A 578 18.45 8.43 -24.43
N TRP A 579 18.89 7.35 -25.09
CA TRP A 579 19.60 7.41 -26.37
C TRP A 579 18.56 7.29 -27.49
N GLU A 580 18.34 8.42 -28.18
CA GLU A 580 17.37 8.61 -29.27
C GLU A 580 15.88 8.31 -28.89
N GLU A 581 14.97 8.46 -29.86
CA GLU A 581 13.53 8.56 -29.62
C GLU A 581 12.86 7.21 -29.31
N GLY A 582 13.02 6.73 -28.07
CA GLY A 582 12.05 5.79 -27.46
C GLY A 582 12.61 4.46 -26.93
N HIS A 583 13.91 4.21 -27.04
CA HIS A 583 14.53 2.98 -26.53
C HIS A 583 14.90 3.11 -25.04
N TYR A 584 14.66 2.04 -24.27
CA TYR A 584 14.99 1.96 -22.84
C TYR A 584 15.97 0.81 -22.61
N GLN A 585 17.23 1.17 -22.38
CA GLN A 585 18.33 0.24 -22.13
C GLN A 585 18.50 -0.04 -20.63
N PHE A 586 18.68 -1.31 -20.27
CA PHE A 586 19.23 -1.75 -18.99
C PHE A 586 20.52 -2.53 -19.23
N SER A 587 21.67 -1.93 -18.88
CA SER A 587 22.96 -2.61 -18.84
C SER A 587 23.49 -2.72 -17.41
N HIS A 588 23.88 -3.93 -16.97
CA HIS A 588 24.45 -4.13 -15.64
C HIS A 588 25.34 -5.38 -15.51
N TYR A 589 26.44 -5.20 -14.77
CA TYR A 589 27.26 -6.27 -14.26
C TYR A 589 26.58 -7.06 -13.13
N VAL A 590 26.71 -8.39 -13.17
CA VAL A 590 26.20 -9.33 -12.17
C VAL A 590 27.38 -9.82 -11.34
N ASP A 591 27.58 -9.17 -10.19
CA ASP A 591 28.71 -9.40 -9.27
C ASP A 591 28.30 -10.33 -8.09
N PHE A 592 27.43 -11.31 -8.34
CA PHE A 592 26.97 -12.27 -7.34
C PHE A 592 26.68 -13.65 -7.94
N SER A 593 26.86 -14.70 -7.13
CA SER A 593 26.47 -16.06 -7.48
C SER A 593 25.06 -16.43 -7.01
N GLY A 594 24.45 -17.41 -7.68
CA GLY A 594 23.09 -17.90 -7.47
C GLY A 594 22.11 -17.53 -8.58
N GLU A 595 20.85 -17.93 -8.41
CA GLU A 595 19.78 -17.64 -9.37
C GLU A 595 19.36 -16.17 -9.31
N LEU A 596 19.16 -15.54 -10.47
CA LEU A 596 18.55 -14.22 -10.60
C LEU A 596 17.11 -14.21 -10.02
N PRO A 597 16.60 -13.05 -9.61
CA PRO A 597 15.30 -12.98 -8.95
C PRO A 597 14.17 -13.39 -9.89
N ARG A 598 13.22 -14.19 -9.39
CA ARG A 598 11.95 -14.45 -10.09
C ARG A 598 11.00 -13.30 -9.77
N LEU A 599 10.50 -12.64 -10.81
CA LEU A 599 9.69 -11.42 -10.67
C LEU A 599 8.27 -11.66 -11.22
N SER A 600 7.25 -11.22 -10.49
CA SER A 600 5.86 -11.27 -10.97
C SER A 600 5.49 -10.08 -11.87
N THR A 601 6.33 -9.03 -11.89
CA THR A 601 6.08 -7.75 -12.57
C THR A 601 6.64 -7.73 -13.99
N ARG A 602 6.02 -6.96 -14.90
CA ARG A 602 6.45 -6.92 -16.31
C ARG A 602 7.13 -5.61 -16.69
N PHE A 603 8.31 -5.72 -17.29
CA PHE A 603 9.14 -4.61 -17.74
C PHE A 603 8.82 -4.23 -19.20
N GLU A 604 7.54 -3.91 -19.47
CA GLU A 604 7.01 -3.70 -20.84
C GLU A 604 7.69 -2.60 -21.66
N TYR A 605 8.39 -1.66 -21.03
CA TYR A 605 9.07 -0.55 -21.69
C TYR A 605 10.55 -0.83 -21.96
N VAL A 606 11.17 -1.86 -21.33
CA VAL A 606 12.58 -2.19 -21.54
C VAL A 606 12.74 -2.85 -22.90
N THR A 607 13.43 -2.16 -23.81
CA THR A 607 13.68 -2.62 -25.18
C THR A 607 15.07 -3.23 -25.33
N GLU A 608 16.00 -2.93 -24.43
CA GLU A 608 17.35 -3.45 -24.48
C GLU A 608 17.79 -3.92 -23.08
N LEU A 609 18.32 -5.14 -23.01
CA LEU A 609 18.75 -5.79 -21.78
C LEU A 609 20.15 -6.39 -22.00
N ILE A 610 21.16 -5.83 -21.34
CA ILE A 610 22.53 -6.33 -21.35
C ILE A 610 22.94 -6.72 -19.92
N LEU A 611 23.20 -8.00 -19.70
CA LEU A 611 23.71 -8.53 -18.43
C LEU A 611 25.05 -9.23 -18.65
N THR A 612 26.05 -8.87 -17.84
CA THR A 612 27.39 -9.45 -17.90
C THR A 612 27.80 -9.93 -16.53
N ALA A 613 28.05 -11.23 -16.34
CA ALA A 613 28.64 -11.73 -15.09
C ALA A 613 30.16 -11.58 -15.13
N ASN A 614 30.72 -11.08 -14.03
CA ASN A 614 32.17 -11.04 -13.81
C ASN A 614 32.67 -12.30 -13.06
N GLU A 615 31.78 -12.96 -12.31
CA GLU A 615 32.07 -14.13 -11.47
C GLU A 615 31.21 -15.33 -11.91
N PRO A 616 31.74 -16.57 -11.91
CA PRO A 616 31.00 -17.78 -12.28
C PRO A 616 29.90 -18.14 -11.26
N GLY A 617 28.87 -18.88 -11.71
CA GLY A 617 27.77 -19.36 -10.86
C GLY A 617 26.56 -18.42 -10.73
N ALA A 618 26.48 -17.34 -11.51
CA ALA A 618 25.25 -16.59 -11.72
C ALA A 618 24.33 -17.36 -12.69
N ARG A 619 23.06 -17.60 -12.34
CA ARG A 619 22.12 -18.41 -13.15
C ARG A 619 20.88 -17.62 -13.55
N ILE A 620 20.50 -17.67 -14.83
CA ILE A 620 19.43 -16.83 -15.40
C ILE A 620 18.02 -17.19 -14.89
N GLY A 621 17.73 -18.48 -14.67
CA GLY A 621 16.42 -18.96 -14.21
C GLY A 621 15.25 -18.46 -15.08
N ALA A 622 14.14 -18.11 -14.44
CA ALA A 622 12.94 -17.55 -15.09
C ALA A 622 12.97 -16.01 -15.24
N PHE A 623 14.12 -15.35 -15.04
CA PHE A 623 14.22 -13.89 -15.02
C PHE A 623 13.72 -13.22 -16.32
N LEU A 624 14.02 -13.82 -17.47
CA LEU A 624 13.68 -13.25 -18.78
C LEU A 624 12.18 -13.26 -19.11
N ASP A 625 11.36 -14.06 -18.42
CA ASP A 625 9.90 -14.09 -18.60
C ASP A 625 9.22 -12.76 -18.23
N SER A 626 9.94 -11.89 -17.50
CA SER A 626 9.49 -10.57 -17.07
C SER A 626 9.65 -9.47 -18.13
N PHE A 627 10.33 -9.74 -19.26
CA PHE A 627 10.76 -8.75 -20.25
C PHE A 627 10.23 -9.06 -21.67
N PRO A 628 8.93 -8.83 -21.95
CA PRO A 628 8.28 -9.32 -23.18
C PRO A 628 8.61 -8.52 -24.46
N ASN A 629 9.12 -7.29 -24.35
CA ASN A 629 9.25 -6.33 -25.46
C ASN A 629 10.71 -6.02 -25.83
N ILE A 630 11.65 -6.91 -25.48
CA ILE A 630 13.06 -6.73 -25.83
C ILE A 630 13.25 -6.80 -27.35
N GLN A 631 14.04 -5.86 -27.85
CA GLN A 631 14.60 -5.76 -29.19
C GLN A 631 16.05 -6.24 -29.20
N CYS A 632 16.84 -5.86 -28.19
CA CYS A 632 18.25 -6.25 -28.08
C CYS A 632 18.52 -6.95 -26.74
N LEU A 633 18.83 -8.25 -26.77
CA LEU A 633 19.17 -9.07 -25.62
C LEU A 633 20.66 -9.44 -25.66
N GLY A 634 21.44 -9.02 -24.67
CA GLY A 634 22.81 -9.46 -24.45
C GLY A 634 22.96 -10.12 -23.09
N ILE A 635 23.29 -11.41 -23.06
CA ILE A 635 23.65 -12.14 -21.84
C ILE A 635 25.08 -12.67 -22.04
N VAL A 636 25.97 -12.32 -21.12
CA VAL A 636 27.40 -12.69 -21.19
C VAL A 636 27.83 -13.33 -19.87
N GLY A 637 28.31 -14.57 -19.91
CA GLY A 637 28.86 -15.29 -18.76
C GLY A 637 27.84 -15.73 -17.69
N ILE A 638 26.53 -15.58 -17.92
CA ILE A 638 25.48 -16.04 -17.00
C ILE A 638 25.01 -17.43 -17.43
N GLU A 639 25.06 -18.39 -16.51
CA GLU A 639 24.70 -19.78 -16.76
C GLU A 639 23.21 -19.95 -17.09
N MET A 640 22.95 -20.69 -18.17
CA MET A 640 21.62 -21.03 -18.67
C MET A 640 21.46 -22.55 -18.73
N GLU A 641 21.04 -23.17 -17.61
CA GLU A 641 20.87 -24.63 -17.48
C GLU A 641 19.95 -25.22 -18.55
N GLU A 642 18.87 -24.51 -18.88
CA GLU A 642 17.97 -24.76 -20.00
C GLU A 642 17.74 -23.45 -20.76
N PHE A 643 17.53 -23.52 -22.08
CA PHE A 643 17.26 -22.33 -22.90
C PHE A 643 16.04 -21.57 -22.38
N ALA A 644 16.22 -20.29 -22.05
CA ALA A 644 15.18 -19.47 -21.43
C ALA A 644 13.98 -19.23 -22.37
N SER A 645 12.87 -19.93 -22.13
CA SER A 645 11.70 -19.92 -23.03
C SER A 645 11.06 -18.53 -23.21
N GLY A 646 11.27 -17.59 -22.28
CA GLY A 646 10.88 -16.19 -22.43
C GLY A 646 11.43 -15.51 -23.70
N ILE A 647 12.59 -15.95 -24.21
CA ILE A 647 13.17 -15.43 -25.46
C ILE A 647 12.22 -15.66 -26.65
N PHE A 648 11.52 -16.80 -26.70
CA PHE A 648 10.53 -17.08 -27.76
C PHE A 648 9.27 -16.19 -27.68
N GLN A 649 9.08 -15.43 -26.60
CA GLN A 649 7.96 -14.50 -26.44
C GLN A 649 8.31 -13.07 -26.90
N MET A 650 9.59 -12.78 -27.15
CA MET A 650 10.10 -11.47 -27.53
C MET A 650 9.84 -11.17 -29.01
N ARG A 651 8.62 -10.72 -29.34
CA ARG A 651 8.13 -10.53 -30.72
C ARG A 651 8.81 -9.42 -31.53
N GLN A 652 9.72 -8.67 -30.93
CA GLN A 652 10.43 -7.56 -31.55
C GLN A 652 11.96 -7.75 -31.49
N LEU A 653 12.43 -8.95 -31.12
CA LEU A 653 13.84 -9.26 -30.95
C LEU A 653 14.58 -9.17 -32.29
N SER A 654 15.40 -8.13 -32.45
CA SER A 654 16.29 -7.92 -33.59
C SER A 654 17.72 -8.39 -33.27
N GLU A 655 18.13 -8.36 -32.01
CA GLU A 655 19.49 -8.73 -31.63
C GLU A 655 19.51 -9.69 -30.44
N LEU A 656 20.19 -10.83 -30.61
CA LEU A 656 20.35 -11.84 -29.58
C LEU A 656 21.83 -12.20 -29.43
N THR A 657 22.42 -11.85 -28.30
CA THR A 657 23.75 -12.28 -27.86
C THR A 657 23.61 -13.12 -26.60
N LEU A 658 24.02 -14.39 -26.68
CA LEU A 658 24.17 -15.30 -25.56
C LEU A 658 25.62 -15.81 -25.59
N ASP A 659 26.54 -15.11 -24.95
CA ASP A 659 27.97 -15.41 -24.99
C ASP A 659 28.43 -16.08 -23.69
N GLY A 660 29.06 -17.25 -23.76
CA GLY A 660 29.61 -17.94 -22.58
C GLY A 660 28.56 -18.40 -21.56
N CYS A 661 27.30 -18.60 -21.97
CA CYS A 661 26.17 -18.95 -21.10
C CYS A 661 26.08 -20.45 -20.74
N SER A 662 27.08 -21.26 -21.12
CA SER A 662 27.06 -22.74 -21.04
C SER A 662 25.88 -23.42 -21.77
N LEU A 663 25.31 -22.74 -22.76
CA LEU A 663 24.09 -23.16 -23.46
C LEU A 663 24.28 -24.46 -24.26
N LYS A 664 23.25 -25.32 -24.23
CA LYS A 664 23.10 -26.48 -25.11
C LYS A 664 21.78 -26.38 -25.88
N LEU A 665 21.81 -26.71 -27.17
CA LEU A 665 20.63 -26.70 -28.01
C LEU A 665 20.01 -28.09 -28.14
N SER A 666 18.70 -28.17 -27.93
CA SER A 666 17.84 -29.30 -28.31
C SER A 666 17.07 -28.99 -29.59
N GLU A 667 16.52 -30.01 -30.26
CA GLU A 667 15.69 -29.84 -31.47
C GLU A 667 14.56 -28.80 -31.28
N VAL A 668 13.87 -28.84 -30.14
CA VAL A 668 12.79 -27.90 -29.80
C VAL A 668 13.30 -26.46 -29.70
N THR A 669 14.51 -26.25 -29.15
CA THR A 669 15.10 -24.91 -29.04
C THR A 669 15.65 -24.41 -30.38
N VAL A 670 16.13 -25.31 -31.25
CA VAL A 670 16.53 -24.97 -32.63
C VAL A 670 15.33 -24.54 -33.46
N GLU A 671 14.21 -25.27 -33.37
CA GLU A 671 12.94 -24.90 -34.02
C GLU A 671 12.34 -23.62 -33.42
N GLY A 672 12.48 -23.42 -32.10
CA GLY A 672 12.05 -22.20 -31.42
C GLY A 672 12.83 -20.96 -31.88
N LEU A 673 14.17 -21.08 -32.00
CA LEU A 673 15.04 -20.01 -32.48
C LEU A 673 14.76 -19.67 -33.95
N SER A 674 14.58 -20.68 -34.82
CA SER A 674 14.37 -20.44 -36.25
C SER A 674 13.09 -19.67 -36.58
N ARG A 675 12.10 -19.67 -35.67
CA ARG A 675 10.86 -18.88 -35.76
C ARG A 675 11.02 -17.40 -35.39
N ILE A 676 12.19 -16.96 -34.91
CA ILE A 676 12.46 -15.54 -34.60
C ILE A 676 12.94 -14.83 -35.88
N GLU A 677 12.03 -14.68 -36.85
CA GLU A 677 12.30 -14.11 -38.18
C GLU A 677 12.78 -12.64 -38.16
N THR A 678 12.61 -11.95 -37.03
CA THR A 678 12.97 -10.54 -36.83
C THR A 678 14.46 -10.29 -36.58
N LEU A 679 15.26 -11.34 -36.36
CA LEU A 679 16.69 -11.20 -36.02
C LEU A 679 17.52 -10.58 -37.17
N THR A 680 18.32 -9.59 -36.81
CA THR A 680 19.39 -8.96 -37.60
C THR A 680 20.77 -9.38 -37.08
N ARG A 681 20.95 -9.52 -35.76
CA ARG A 681 22.21 -10.01 -35.15
C ARG A 681 21.97 -11.22 -34.26
N LEU A 682 22.75 -12.28 -34.47
CA LEU A 682 22.74 -13.50 -33.65
C LEU A 682 24.17 -13.88 -33.24
N ASN A 683 24.45 -13.81 -31.94
CA ASN A 683 25.69 -14.28 -31.34
C ASN A 683 25.39 -15.37 -30.31
N LEU A 684 25.92 -16.58 -30.52
CA LEU A 684 25.80 -17.72 -29.60
C LEU A 684 27.18 -18.27 -29.18
N SER A 685 28.22 -17.44 -29.29
CA SER A 685 29.63 -17.85 -29.16
C SER A 685 30.01 -18.33 -27.75
N ASN A 686 31.11 -19.07 -27.65
CA ASN A 686 31.61 -19.67 -26.40
C ASN A 686 30.60 -20.57 -25.65
N ASN A 687 29.63 -21.19 -26.34
CA ASN A 687 28.67 -22.15 -25.75
C ASN A 687 28.86 -23.56 -26.31
N PRO A 688 28.73 -24.65 -25.53
CA PRO A 688 28.87 -26.02 -26.01
C PRO A 688 27.64 -26.51 -26.82
N LEU A 689 27.26 -25.79 -27.87
CA LEU A 689 26.00 -25.97 -28.61
C LEU A 689 25.85 -27.40 -29.14
N THR A 690 26.92 -27.94 -29.75
CA THR A 690 27.01 -29.28 -30.38
C THR A 690 26.08 -29.50 -31.59
N VAL A 691 24.88 -28.92 -31.58
CA VAL A 691 23.89 -28.90 -32.66
C VAL A 691 23.87 -27.51 -33.28
N ALA A 692 23.93 -27.43 -34.62
CA ALA A 692 23.92 -26.15 -35.33
C ALA A 692 22.51 -25.50 -35.31
N PRO A 693 22.42 -24.16 -35.18
CA PRO A 693 21.15 -23.45 -35.24
C PRO A 693 20.59 -23.43 -36.67
N GLN A 694 19.26 -23.40 -36.81
CA GLN A 694 18.58 -23.19 -38.08
C GLN A 694 18.35 -21.69 -38.27
N VAL A 695 19.02 -21.10 -39.27
CA VAL A 695 19.00 -19.64 -39.49
C VAL A 695 18.24 -19.23 -40.76
N GLY A 696 17.93 -20.16 -41.68
CA GLY A 696 17.37 -19.85 -43.00
C GLY A 696 15.98 -19.19 -43.08
N TYR A 697 15.31 -18.94 -41.95
CA TYR A 697 14.09 -18.12 -41.87
C TYR A 697 14.36 -16.68 -41.39
N MET A 698 15.53 -16.40 -40.81
CA MET A 698 15.97 -15.09 -40.32
C MET A 698 16.42 -14.20 -41.48
N THR A 699 15.56 -13.93 -42.46
CA THR A 699 15.91 -13.22 -43.71
C THR A 699 16.41 -11.77 -43.51
N GLY A 700 16.32 -11.24 -42.28
CA GLY A 700 16.90 -9.97 -41.85
C GLY A 700 18.36 -10.02 -41.39
N LEU A 701 18.94 -11.21 -41.18
CA LEU A 701 20.23 -11.39 -40.51
C LEU A 701 21.40 -10.76 -41.29
N THR A 702 22.14 -9.89 -40.61
CA THR A 702 23.38 -9.23 -41.07
C THR A 702 24.62 -9.84 -40.40
N ASP A 703 24.53 -10.21 -39.12
CA ASP A 703 25.66 -10.68 -38.33
C ASP A 703 25.34 -12.02 -37.65
N LEU A 704 26.14 -13.04 -37.93
CA LEU A 704 26.08 -14.37 -37.33
C LEU A 704 27.41 -14.74 -36.68
N MET A 705 27.45 -14.79 -35.35
CA MET A 705 28.64 -15.11 -34.57
C MET A 705 28.42 -16.40 -33.78
N VAL A 706 29.11 -17.48 -34.15
CA VAL A 706 29.00 -18.78 -33.46
C VAL A 706 30.39 -19.41 -33.24
N TYR A 707 31.39 -18.58 -32.93
CA TYR A 707 32.75 -19.06 -32.69
C TYR A 707 32.89 -19.76 -31.33
N LYS A 708 33.84 -20.71 -31.20
CA LYS A 708 34.04 -21.50 -29.98
C LYS A 708 32.78 -22.23 -29.51
N THR A 709 32.01 -22.83 -30.42
CA THR A 709 30.74 -23.50 -30.10
C THR A 709 30.72 -25.03 -30.25
N ASN A 710 31.89 -25.63 -30.55
CA ASN A 710 32.05 -27.07 -30.82
C ASN A 710 31.19 -27.59 -31.99
N LEU A 711 30.80 -26.72 -32.93
CA LEU A 711 30.03 -27.12 -34.11
C LEU A 711 30.90 -27.88 -35.10
N SER A 712 30.29 -28.86 -35.78
CA SER A 712 30.92 -29.70 -36.81
C SER A 712 30.28 -29.58 -38.20
N SER A 713 29.15 -28.88 -38.32
CA SER A 713 28.44 -28.59 -39.57
C SER A 713 27.90 -27.15 -39.56
N LEU A 714 27.87 -26.48 -40.71
CA LEU A 714 27.34 -25.11 -40.81
C LEU A 714 25.89 -24.97 -40.28
N PRO A 715 25.50 -23.78 -39.79
CA PRO A 715 24.10 -23.44 -39.53
C PRO A 715 23.24 -23.62 -40.77
N SER A 716 22.14 -24.38 -40.67
CA SER A 716 21.34 -24.73 -41.86
C SER A 716 20.57 -23.53 -42.41
N GLY A 717 20.64 -23.35 -43.73
CA GLY A 717 19.91 -22.33 -44.47
C GLY A 717 20.66 -21.00 -44.63
N VAL A 718 21.99 -20.99 -44.46
CA VAL A 718 22.83 -19.79 -44.68
C VAL A 718 22.78 -19.27 -46.12
N ASP A 719 22.55 -20.16 -47.10
CA ASP A 719 22.34 -19.88 -48.54
C ASP A 719 21.19 -18.88 -48.82
N ARG A 720 20.24 -18.78 -47.87
CA ARG A 720 19.04 -17.93 -47.96
C ARG A 720 19.25 -16.52 -47.42
N LEU A 721 20.34 -16.30 -46.68
CA LEU A 721 20.57 -15.05 -45.94
C LEU A 721 21.22 -13.98 -46.81
N ARG A 722 20.44 -13.44 -47.76
CA ARG A 722 20.90 -12.44 -48.76
C ARG A 722 21.29 -11.06 -48.19
N LYS A 723 21.19 -10.88 -46.87
CA LYS A 723 21.62 -9.68 -46.14
C LYS A 723 22.81 -9.94 -45.21
N LEU A 724 23.28 -11.17 -45.12
CA LEU A 724 24.38 -11.53 -44.23
C LEU A 724 25.67 -10.85 -44.70
N GLN A 725 26.32 -10.14 -43.77
CA GLN A 725 27.56 -9.39 -43.97
C GLN A 725 28.72 -10.00 -43.17
N VAL A 726 28.44 -10.61 -42.02
CA VAL A 726 29.47 -11.24 -41.17
C VAL A 726 28.99 -12.62 -40.72
N MET A 727 29.84 -13.63 -40.94
CA MET A 727 29.67 -14.99 -40.46
C MET A 727 30.95 -15.48 -39.75
N ALA A 728 31.04 -15.27 -38.43
CA ALA A 728 32.17 -15.71 -37.62
C ALA A 728 31.96 -17.15 -37.12
N LEU A 729 32.79 -18.05 -37.66
CA LEU A 729 32.74 -19.50 -37.46
C LEU A 729 34.05 -20.05 -36.85
N HIS A 730 34.94 -19.17 -36.39
CA HIS A 730 36.27 -19.54 -35.94
C HIS A 730 36.28 -20.40 -34.67
N ASP A 731 37.39 -21.12 -34.44
CA ASP A 731 37.64 -21.98 -33.28
C ASP A 731 36.53 -23.03 -33.06
N ASN A 732 36.05 -23.66 -34.14
CA ASN A 732 35.06 -24.74 -34.12
C ASN A 732 35.70 -26.06 -34.58
N ASN A 733 34.86 -27.07 -34.83
CA ASN A 733 35.29 -28.41 -35.24
C ASN A 733 34.85 -28.75 -36.68
N PHE A 734 34.82 -27.76 -37.57
CA PHE A 734 34.49 -27.96 -38.98
C PHE A 734 35.62 -28.70 -39.71
N SER A 735 35.34 -29.92 -40.17
CA SER A 735 36.22 -30.69 -41.07
C SER A 735 35.79 -30.57 -42.54
N ASP A 736 34.51 -30.28 -42.78
CA ASP A 736 33.96 -29.86 -44.07
C ASP A 736 32.96 -28.72 -43.84
N VAL A 737 32.96 -27.72 -44.73
CA VAL A 737 32.01 -26.61 -44.75
C VAL A 737 30.69 -26.97 -45.44
N GLY A 738 30.65 -28.08 -46.18
CA GLY A 738 29.44 -28.57 -46.85
C GLY A 738 29.01 -27.73 -48.07
N ASP A 739 27.96 -28.19 -48.75
CA ASP A 739 27.54 -27.61 -50.03
C ASP A 739 26.87 -26.24 -49.89
N GLU A 740 26.19 -25.97 -48.76
CA GLU A 740 25.45 -24.71 -48.50
C GLU A 740 26.34 -23.46 -48.58
N LEU A 741 27.64 -23.56 -48.27
CA LEU A 741 28.58 -22.44 -48.40
C LEU A 741 28.73 -21.97 -49.85
N PHE A 742 28.73 -22.92 -50.80
CA PHE A 742 29.03 -22.67 -52.21
C PHE A 742 27.80 -22.21 -53.01
N GLU A 743 26.60 -22.33 -52.44
CA GLU A 743 25.34 -21.78 -52.98
C GLU A 743 25.15 -20.29 -52.63
N ILE A 744 26.02 -19.72 -51.78
CA ILE A 744 26.03 -18.28 -51.49
C ILE A 744 26.54 -17.52 -52.72
N PRO A 745 25.85 -16.46 -53.19
CA PRO A 745 26.32 -15.65 -54.32
C PRO A 745 27.64 -14.97 -54.00
N ASP A 746 28.64 -15.17 -54.87
CA ASP A 746 29.96 -14.54 -54.82
C ASP A 746 29.93 -13.00 -54.76
N THR A 747 28.92 -12.39 -55.37
CA THR A 747 28.63 -10.94 -55.38
C THR A 747 28.03 -10.40 -54.08
N GLN A 748 27.69 -11.26 -53.11
CA GLN A 748 27.22 -10.84 -51.80
C GLN A 748 28.39 -10.30 -50.95
N ASP A 749 28.17 -9.15 -50.33
CA ASP A 749 29.13 -8.50 -49.43
C ASP A 749 29.11 -9.21 -48.08
N LEU A 750 29.99 -10.22 -47.91
CA LEU A 750 29.97 -11.17 -46.80
C LEU A 750 31.38 -11.61 -46.40
N PHE A 751 31.75 -11.39 -45.15
CA PHE A 751 32.95 -11.94 -44.52
C PHE A 751 32.67 -13.26 -43.79
N ILE A 752 33.48 -14.28 -44.04
CA ILE A 752 33.35 -15.63 -43.46
C ILE A 752 34.65 -16.01 -42.73
N GLY A 753 34.64 -16.01 -41.40
CA GLY A 753 35.82 -16.32 -40.58
C GLY A 753 35.89 -17.78 -40.16
N LEU A 754 36.80 -18.58 -40.73
CA LEU A 754 36.96 -20.03 -40.49
C LEU A 754 38.27 -20.41 -39.76
N LEU A 755 39.05 -19.44 -39.26
CA LEU A 755 40.27 -19.67 -38.45
C LEU A 755 40.05 -20.69 -37.31
N GLY A 756 41.09 -21.42 -36.89
CA GLY A 756 40.99 -22.34 -35.76
C GLY A 756 40.11 -23.58 -36.00
N ASN A 757 39.80 -23.93 -37.26
CA ASN A 757 39.00 -25.11 -37.61
C ASN A 757 39.85 -26.21 -38.27
N PRO A 758 39.60 -27.50 -37.98
CA PRO A 758 40.30 -28.65 -38.56
C PRO A 758 39.83 -28.98 -40.00
N LEU A 759 39.78 -27.97 -40.88
CA LEU A 759 39.33 -28.10 -42.26
C LEU A 759 40.18 -29.10 -43.04
N SER A 760 39.54 -30.10 -43.64
CA SER A 760 40.19 -31.10 -44.49
C SER A 760 40.72 -30.50 -45.79
N ASP A 761 41.76 -31.12 -46.36
CA ASP A 761 42.37 -30.71 -47.64
C ASP A 761 41.35 -30.58 -48.78
N VAL A 762 40.35 -31.47 -48.81
CA VAL A 762 39.26 -31.44 -49.78
C VAL A 762 38.39 -30.18 -49.60
N SER A 763 38.04 -29.83 -48.37
CA SER A 763 37.23 -28.65 -48.09
C SER A 763 38.01 -27.36 -48.40
N ARG A 764 39.30 -27.30 -48.04
CA ARG A 764 40.22 -26.22 -48.42
C ARG A 764 40.33 -26.07 -49.95
N GLN A 765 40.46 -27.17 -50.68
CA GLN A 765 40.52 -27.16 -52.15
C GLN A 765 39.20 -26.64 -52.76
N ARG A 766 38.05 -27.01 -52.21
CA ARG A 766 36.74 -26.50 -52.66
C ARG A 766 36.58 -24.99 -52.42
N ILE A 767 37.05 -24.50 -51.26
CA ILE A 767 37.08 -23.05 -50.95
C ILE A 767 37.95 -22.31 -51.96
N ASN A 768 39.18 -22.79 -52.23
CA ASN A 768 40.05 -22.19 -53.23
C ASN A 768 39.41 -22.19 -54.63
N GLN A 769 38.81 -23.31 -55.05
CA GLN A 769 38.10 -23.38 -56.34
C GLN A 769 36.93 -22.39 -56.43
N TYR A 770 36.16 -22.20 -55.36
CA TYR A 770 35.08 -21.21 -55.31
C TYR A 770 35.61 -19.77 -55.46
N LEU A 771 36.72 -19.44 -54.79
CA LEU A 771 37.36 -18.13 -54.91
C LEU A 771 37.97 -17.92 -56.31
N GLU A 772 38.65 -18.91 -56.88
CA GLU A 772 39.23 -18.86 -58.24
C GLU A 772 38.19 -18.73 -59.36
N HIS A 773 37.01 -19.36 -59.20
CA HIS A 773 35.93 -19.34 -60.21
C HIS A 773 34.90 -18.22 -59.98
N SER A 774 35.15 -17.34 -59.02
CA SER A 774 34.28 -16.20 -58.72
C SER A 774 34.32 -15.12 -59.81
N SER A 775 33.26 -14.31 -59.88
CA SER A 775 33.20 -13.17 -60.79
C SER A 775 34.11 -12.02 -60.34
N LEU A 776 34.46 -11.13 -61.28
CA LEU A 776 35.27 -9.92 -61.00
C LEU A 776 34.60 -8.97 -59.98
N ASP A 777 33.29 -9.10 -59.77
CA ASP A 777 32.50 -8.34 -58.80
C ASP A 777 32.34 -9.08 -57.45
N ARG A 778 33.17 -10.11 -57.17
CA ARG A 778 33.15 -10.86 -55.89
C ARG A 778 33.30 -9.91 -54.70
N LYS A 779 32.46 -10.13 -53.69
CA LYS A 779 32.54 -9.51 -52.37
C LYS A 779 32.50 -10.49 -51.20
N VAL A 780 32.33 -11.80 -51.46
CA VAL A 780 32.50 -12.83 -50.43
C VAL A 780 33.99 -12.97 -50.09
N GLU A 781 34.36 -12.69 -48.84
CA GLU A 781 35.70 -12.90 -48.28
C GLU A 781 35.67 -14.11 -47.34
N ILE A 782 36.62 -15.04 -47.49
CA ILE A 782 36.73 -16.24 -46.64
C ILE A 782 38.11 -16.26 -46.01
N GLN A 783 38.17 -16.21 -44.68
CA GLN A 783 39.41 -16.20 -43.91
C GLN A 783 39.71 -17.60 -43.33
N THR A 784 40.78 -18.22 -43.81
CA THR A 784 41.34 -19.49 -43.32
C THR A 784 42.75 -19.27 -42.77
N GLU A 785 43.30 -20.23 -42.01
CA GLU A 785 44.63 -20.09 -41.39
C GLU A 785 45.76 -19.94 -42.42
N ASP A 786 45.58 -20.58 -43.58
CA ASP A 786 46.41 -20.37 -44.75
C ASP A 786 45.76 -19.32 -45.65
N ALA A 787 46.25 -18.08 -45.57
CA ALA A 787 45.95 -17.06 -46.57
C ALA A 787 46.61 -17.46 -47.90
N VAL A 788 45.81 -17.85 -48.88
CA VAL A 788 46.25 -17.90 -50.28
C VAL A 788 46.44 -16.44 -50.72
N SER A 789 47.69 -15.98 -50.67
CA SER A 789 48.08 -14.64 -51.09
C SER A 789 48.07 -14.53 -52.62
N GLU A 790 47.27 -13.59 -53.13
CA GLU A 790 47.55 -12.94 -54.42
C GLU A 790 48.16 -11.56 -54.14
N SER A 791 49.14 -11.17 -54.97
CA SER A 791 50.09 -10.04 -54.80
C SER A 791 51.00 -10.14 -53.56
N ASP A 792 52.33 -10.21 -53.67
CA ASP A 792 53.18 -9.40 -54.54
C ASP A 792 54.23 -10.17 -55.37
N SER A 793 54.36 -9.77 -56.64
CA SER A 793 55.55 -9.97 -57.44
C SER A 793 56.52 -8.81 -57.21
N ASP A 794 57.82 -9.11 -57.29
CA ASP A 794 58.92 -8.15 -57.42
C ASP A 794 59.12 -7.13 -56.28
N SER A 795 60.11 -7.41 -55.42
CA SER A 795 61.26 -6.51 -55.28
C SER A 795 62.46 -7.17 -54.62
N GLN A 796 63.60 -7.12 -55.31
CA GLN A 796 64.92 -7.36 -54.71
C GLN A 796 65.24 -6.23 -53.74
N SER A 797 65.81 -6.52 -52.56
CA SER A 797 67.16 -6.04 -52.19
C SER A 797 67.55 -6.27 -50.72
N SER A 798 68.77 -6.81 -50.57
CA SER A 798 69.79 -6.38 -49.60
C SER A 798 69.46 -6.38 -48.10
N GLU A 799 69.91 -7.45 -47.44
CA GLU A 799 70.37 -7.37 -46.05
C GLU A 799 71.45 -6.29 -45.90
N SER A 800 71.22 -5.32 -45.01
CA SER A 800 72.27 -4.55 -44.38
C SER A 800 71.93 -4.43 -42.90
N GLY A 801 72.68 -5.15 -42.06
CA GLY A 801 72.28 -5.39 -40.67
C GLY A 801 72.64 -4.26 -39.71
N PHE A 802 72.20 -4.43 -38.47
CA PHE A 802 72.88 -3.87 -37.31
C PHE A 802 72.80 -4.84 -36.14
N SER A 803 73.89 -4.93 -35.36
CA SER A 803 74.03 -5.87 -34.25
C SER A 803 74.37 -5.13 -32.96
N THR A 804 73.55 -5.34 -31.92
CA THR A 804 73.81 -5.16 -30.48
C THR A 804 72.70 -5.91 -29.74
N GLY A 805 72.89 -6.81 -28.77
CA GLY A 805 74.10 -7.23 -28.05
C GLY A 805 73.97 -6.90 -26.54
N SER A 806 74.29 -7.87 -25.67
CA SER A 806 74.07 -7.94 -24.19
C SER A 806 72.72 -8.59 -23.84
N ASP A 807 72.62 -9.75 -23.17
CA ASP A 807 73.25 -10.25 -21.91
C ASP A 807 72.85 -9.37 -20.70
N SER A 808 72.51 -9.87 -19.50
CA SER A 808 72.55 -11.23 -18.88
C SER A 808 71.42 -11.34 -17.81
N ASP A 809 71.15 -12.43 -17.06
CA ASP A 809 71.76 -13.77 -16.84
C ASP A 809 70.64 -14.85 -16.77
#